data_AF-A0A0G2FDG8-F1
#
_entry.id   AF-A0A0G2FDG8-F1
#
_cell.length_a   1.000
_cell.length_b   1.000
_cell.length_c   1.000
_cell.angle_alpha   90.00
_cell.angle_beta   90.00
_cell.angle_gamma   90.00
#
_symmetry.space_group_name_H-M   'P 1'
#
loop_
_entity.id
_entity.type
_entity.pdbx_description
1 polymer ?
#
loop_
_entity_poly.entity_id
_entity_poly.type
_entity_poly.pdbx_seq_one_letter_code
_entity_poly.pdbx_strand_id
1 'polypeptide(L)'
;MQCYSELTPPTAVSHSIALPLLSAQSNNLVVAKASLLQIFETKTITSEVDIPQASNLLSAKPNAHYDSRINDDEGLESSFLGGDAAFLKSDRAHNTKLVLVTEVSVSGTVTGLTRIKTKSTVSGGEALLVLFKDAKLSLLEWDPDRHDLRTISIHYYEQEDLQGSPWAPPLNDCVNFLAADPGSRCAALKFGSRNLAILPFKQADEEDIAMDDWDEELDGPRPVKQDLPSAVVNGISNIEDTPYSPSFVLRTSRLDPNLIHPIDLAFLHEYREPTFGILSSKLAPSAAVGRKDHLSFMVFNLDIQQASHTPILSVGGLPQDLFRVIAVPAPVGGALLVGANELIHIDQSGATNGVGVNPFTKQCTDFTLNDQSSLDLRLEGCSLDFISPETGQMLLFLSDGRLATLDFQVDGRRVSGLLLKLVGPESGGNIIPYRVSCLSRLGRSTIFAGSEEGDSVVFGWTRKQGQTSRRKPRPQDASLDSEDLEDEDLEDEDDLYADTSAVTQTANGTAAAKGGEVVFRIHDKLTSIAPIRDITYGKASFPSDEEEEQNQSGVRSNLQLVAAVGTGRAGSLAIMNREIQPKVVGRFEFPEARGVWTMNAQKPLPKSLQAEKGGAAVGNDYDPSAQYDRFMIVAKVDLDNYETSDVYALTAAGFESLTGTEFEPAAGFTVEAGMMANHRRIIQVLKSEVRIYDGGEMIGS
;
A
#
# COMPACT_ATOMS: atom_id res chain seq x y z
N MET A 1 -37.96 10.96 12.08
CA MET A 1 -37.29 10.14 11.05
C MET A 1 -35.97 10.80 10.73
N GLN A 2 -34.86 10.09 10.83
CA GLN A 2 -33.54 10.56 10.46
C GLN A 2 -33.05 9.65 9.33
N CYS A 3 -32.36 10.22 8.34
CA CYS A 3 -31.70 9.48 7.27
C CYS A 3 -30.19 9.66 7.44
N TYR A 4 -29.45 8.56 7.39
CA TYR A 4 -28.00 8.58 7.39
C TYR A 4 -27.50 8.57 5.94
N SER A 5 -26.60 9.49 5.61
CA SER A 5 -25.87 9.51 4.34
C SER A 5 -24.41 9.78 4.67
N GLU A 6 -23.54 8.98 4.09
CA GLU A 6 -22.10 9.19 4.18
C GLU A 6 -21.70 10.30 3.21
N LEU A 7 -20.99 11.33 3.70
CA LEU A 7 -20.50 12.44 2.87
C LEU A 7 -19.16 12.09 2.21
N THR A 8 -18.29 11.40 2.95
CA THR A 8 -16.97 10.96 2.51
C THR A 8 -16.73 9.57 3.05
N PRO A 9 -16.25 8.62 2.23
CA PRO A 9 -15.90 7.29 2.71
C PRO A 9 -14.83 7.34 3.82
N PRO A 10 -14.73 6.32 4.69
CA PRO A 10 -13.67 6.25 5.68
C PRO A 10 -12.31 6.20 4.99
N THR A 11 -11.33 6.94 5.54
CA THR A 11 -9.97 6.99 4.99
C THR A 11 -8.90 6.38 5.90
N ALA A 12 -9.21 6.22 7.20
CA ALA A 12 -8.34 5.57 8.17
C ALA A 12 -8.09 4.12 7.77
N VAL A 13 -6.83 3.73 7.62
CA VAL A 13 -6.47 2.34 7.32
C VAL A 13 -6.21 1.61 8.63
N SER A 14 -7.07 0.66 8.98
CA SER A 14 -6.93 -0.13 10.21
C SER A 14 -6.17 -1.43 9.97
N HIS A 15 -6.45 -2.11 8.85
CA HIS A 15 -5.84 -3.38 8.47
C HIS A 15 -5.44 -3.37 7.01
N SER A 16 -4.40 -4.12 6.69
CA SER A 16 -3.99 -4.39 5.32
C SER A 16 -3.45 -5.80 5.23
N ILE A 17 -3.52 -6.37 4.04
CA ILE A 17 -2.86 -7.64 3.73
C ILE A 17 -2.45 -7.67 2.25
N ALA A 18 -1.26 -8.22 1.99
CA ALA A 18 -0.81 -8.53 0.65
C ALA A 18 -1.04 -10.01 0.33
N LEU A 19 -1.69 -10.29 -0.79
CA LEU A 19 -1.95 -11.66 -1.27
C LEU A 19 -2.17 -11.67 -2.79
N PRO A 20 -1.91 -12.81 -3.46
CA PRO A 20 -2.32 -13.01 -4.85
C PRO A 20 -3.83 -13.19 -4.91
N LEU A 21 -4.59 -12.12 -5.18
CA LEU A 21 -6.06 -12.16 -5.14
C LEU A 21 -6.68 -12.24 -6.56
N LEU A 22 -6.21 -11.39 -7.47
CA LEU A 22 -6.77 -11.26 -8.83
C LEU A 22 -6.35 -12.40 -9.76
N SER A 23 -5.16 -12.98 -9.52
CA SER A 23 -4.66 -14.17 -10.19
C SER A 23 -3.59 -14.85 -9.33
N ALA A 24 -3.16 -16.06 -9.71
CA ALA A 24 -2.11 -16.80 -9.00
C ALA A 24 -0.75 -16.06 -8.95
N GLN A 25 -0.48 -15.20 -9.93
CA GLN A 25 0.79 -14.47 -10.07
C GLN A 25 0.69 -13.00 -9.66
N SER A 26 -0.52 -12.51 -9.39
CA SER A 26 -0.70 -11.11 -9.03
C SER A 26 -0.19 -10.85 -7.62
N ASN A 27 0.17 -9.61 -7.36
CA ASN A 27 0.50 -9.16 -6.02
C ASN A 27 -0.43 -8.00 -5.67
N ASN A 28 -1.44 -8.30 -4.87
CA ASN A 28 -2.49 -7.36 -4.56
C ASN A 28 -2.42 -6.95 -3.11
N LEU A 29 -2.61 -5.66 -2.87
CA LEU A 29 -2.78 -5.10 -1.54
C LEU A 29 -4.26 -4.88 -1.28
N VAL A 30 -4.80 -5.56 -0.28
CA VAL A 30 -6.13 -5.28 0.24
C VAL A 30 -6.01 -4.39 1.46
N VAL A 31 -6.72 -3.27 1.45
CA VAL A 31 -6.73 -2.28 2.52
C VAL A 31 -8.14 -2.19 3.10
N ALA A 32 -8.27 -2.39 4.41
CA ALA A 32 -9.52 -2.19 5.12
C ALA A 32 -9.54 -0.82 5.81
N LYS A 33 -10.61 -0.08 5.53
CA LYS A 33 -10.93 1.23 6.11
C LYS A 33 -12.30 1.16 6.74
N ALA A 34 -12.36 0.71 8.00
CA ALA A 34 -13.60 0.44 8.74
C ALA A 34 -14.60 -0.44 7.95
N SER A 35 -15.54 0.16 7.20
CA SER A 35 -16.57 -0.51 6.40
C SER A 35 -16.29 -0.51 4.88
N LEU A 36 -15.05 -0.24 4.48
CA LEU A 36 -14.63 -0.17 3.08
C LEU A 36 -13.40 -1.06 2.86
N LEU A 37 -13.44 -1.90 1.84
CA LEU A 37 -12.29 -2.64 1.34
C LEU A 37 -11.82 -2.02 0.02
N GLN A 38 -10.54 -1.73 -0.10
CA GLN A 38 -9.93 -1.28 -1.34
C GLN A 38 -8.90 -2.32 -1.79
N ILE A 39 -8.97 -2.72 -3.06
CA ILE A 39 -8.04 -3.68 -3.65
C ILE A 39 -7.14 -2.91 -4.61
N PHE A 40 -5.83 -3.01 -4.40
CA PHE A 40 -4.81 -2.37 -5.22
C PHE A 40 -3.95 -3.41 -5.94
N GLU A 41 -3.56 -3.11 -7.16
CA GLU A 41 -2.45 -3.73 -7.87
C GLU A 41 -1.19 -2.90 -7.65
N THR A 42 -0.05 -3.56 -7.39
CA THR A 42 1.23 -2.87 -7.25
C THR A 42 1.96 -2.82 -8.59
N LYS A 43 2.34 -1.63 -9.05
CA LYS A 43 3.15 -1.45 -10.27
C LYS A 43 4.47 -0.79 -9.96
N THR A 44 5.55 -1.26 -10.57
CA THR A 44 6.86 -0.61 -10.48
C THR A 44 6.99 0.41 -11.60
N ILE A 45 7.20 1.68 -11.24
CA ILE A 45 7.46 2.77 -12.19
C ILE A 45 8.91 3.23 -12.02
N THR A 46 9.58 3.57 -13.12
CA THR A 46 10.86 4.27 -13.07
C THR A 46 10.59 5.76 -12.83
N SER A 47 11.14 6.32 -11.77
CA SER A 47 11.10 7.75 -11.52
C SER A 47 12.52 8.33 -11.66
N GLU A 48 12.62 9.49 -12.30
CA GLU A 48 13.82 10.32 -12.20
C GLU A 48 13.85 10.90 -10.79
N VAL A 49 14.94 10.63 -10.06
CA VAL A 49 15.10 11.14 -8.71
C VAL A 49 15.58 12.58 -8.80
N ASP A 50 14.70 13.53 -8.49
CA ASP A 50 15.14 14.86 -8.07
C ASP A 50 15.90 14.71 -6.76
N ILE A 51 17.24 14.78 -6.83
CA ILE A 51 18.10 14.76 -5.64
C ILE A 51 17.79 16.04 -4.85
N PRO A 52 17.22 15.99 -3.62
CA PRO A 52 16.88 17.20 -2.87
C PRO A 52 18.09 17.87 -2.20
N GLN A 53 19.30 17.67 -2.73
CA GLN A 53 20.54 18.16 -2.10
C GLN A 53 21.12 19.45 -2.71
N ALA A 54 20.41 20.15 -3.59
CA ALA A 54 20.90 21.42 -4.16
C ALA A 54 19.96 22.63 -4.05
N SER A 55 18.71 22.49 -3.59
CA SER A 55 17.76 23.63 -3.50
C SER A 55 17.74 24.34 -2.13
N ASN A 56 18.30 23.74 -1.08
CA ASN A 56 18.29 24.31 0.28
C ASN A 56 19.53 25.15 0.67
N LEU A 57 20.39 25.52 -0.29
CA LEU A 57 21.58 26.36 -0.03
C LEU A 57 21.52 27.79 -0.61
N LEU A 58 20.38 28.21 -1.20
CA LEU A 58 20.22 29.59 -1.69
C LEU A 58 19.07 30.38 -1.05
N SER A 59 18.24 29.80 -0.18
CA SER A 59 17.17 30.52 0.51
C SER A 59 17.53 30.84 1.97
N ALA A 60 18.58 31.64 2.17
CA ALA A 60 18.88 32.22 3.48
C ALA A 60 19.60 33.58 3.35
N LYS A 61 18.86 34.63 2.95
CA LYS A 61 19.15 36.00 3.39
C LYS A 61 17.85 36.74 3.72
N PRO A 62 17.69 37.28 4.94
CA PRO A 62 16.56 38.13 5.29
C PRO A 62 16.84 39.61 4.96
N ASN A 63 15.78 40.34 4.65
CA ASN A 63 15.63 41.80 4.56
C ASN A 63 16.48 42.56 3.52
N ALA A 64 15.82 42.99 2.45
CA ALA A 64 16.11 44.27 1.81
C ALA A 64 14.79 44.96 1.44
N HIS A 65 14.71 46.24 1.78
CA HIS A 65 13.61 47.16 1.54
C HIS A 65 13.17 47.19 0.07
N TYR A 66 11.85 47.16 -0.14
CA TYR A 66 11.23 47.60 -1.39
C TYR A 66 11.51 49.11 -1.56
N ASP A 67 12.31 49.48 -2.56
CA ASP A 67 12.36 50.83 -3.08
C ASP A 67 11.61 50.86 -4.42
N SER A 68 10.59 51.72 -4.48
CA SER A 68 9.72 51.91 -5.62
C SER A 68 10.30 52.98 -6.53
N ARG A 69 10.98 52.55 -7.59
CA ARG A 69 11.20 53.27 -8.85
C ARG A 69 12.16 52.47 -9.71
N ILE A 70 11.67 51.99 -10.85
CA ILE A 70 12.26 52.14 -12.19
C ILE A 70 11.44 51.24 -13.12
N ASN A 71 10.61 51.90 -13.93
CA ASN A 71 10.18 51.45 -15.23
C ASN A 71 11.45 51.19 -16.06
N ASP A 72 11.59 50.01 -16.67
CA ASP A 72 12.10 49.88 -18.03
C ASP A 72 11.82 48.45 -18.55
N ASP A 73 11.18 48.41 -19.72
CA ASP A 73 11.10 47.30 -20.66
C ASP A 73 12.51 46.76 -20.98
N GLU A 74 12.61 45.48 -21.40
CA GLU A 74 13.84 44.73 -21.79
C GLU A 74 14.57 43.93 -20.70
N GLY A 75 13.88 42.95 -20.07
CA GLY A 75 14.51 42.07 -19.07
C GLY A 75 14.13 40.59 -19.11
N LEU A 76 13.60 40.07 -20.22
CA LEU A 76 13.03 38.71 -20.31
C LEU A 76 13.64 37.82 -21.40
N GLU A 77 14.92 38.00 -21.74
CA GLU A 77 15.60 37.16 -22.76
C GLU A 77 17.05 36.78 -22.40
N SER A 78 17.33 36.30 -21.19
CA SER A 78 18.69 35.80 -20.88
C SER A 78 18.83 34.62 -19.93
N SER A 79 17.74 33.90 -19.61
CA SER A 79 17.82 32.69 -18.77
C SER A 79 17.63 31.36 -19.53
N PHE A 80 17.63 31.37 -20.87
CA PHE A 80 17.28 30.18 -21.66
C PHE A 80 18.38 29.62 -22.57
N LEU A 81 19.64 30.07 -22.46
CA LEU A 81 20.73 29.54 -23.29
C LEU A 81 22.01 29.25 -22.50
N GLY A 82 22.25 27.95 -22.29
CA GLY A 82 23.59 27.34 -22.35
C GLY A 82 24.58 27.69 -21.23
N GLY A 83 24.56 26.89 -20.17
CA GLY A 83 25.71 26.70 -19.28
C GLY A 83 25.90 25.22 -18.99
N ASP A 84 27.08 24.68 -19.33
CA ASP A 84 27.49 23.28 -19.18
C ASP A 84 27.17 22.68 -17.80
N ALA A 85 25.97 22.10 -17.66
CA ALA A 85 25.67 21.16 -16.60
C ALA A 85 26.15 19.78 -17.08
N ALA A 86 27.26 19.31 -16.51
CA ALA A 86 27.67 17.94 -16.65
C ALA A 86 26.47 17.02 -16.39
N PHE A 87 26.08 16.21 -17.37
CA PHE A 87 25.06 15.17 -17.25
C PHE A 87 25.51 14.17 -16.17
N LEU A 88 25.22 14.48 -14.91
CA LEU A 88 25.12 13.50 -13.84
C LEU A 88 23.98 12.58 -14.26
N LYS A 89 24.29 11.34 -14.65
CA LYS A 89 23.29 10.30 -14.85
C LYS A 89 22.36 10.32 -13.64
N SER A 90 21.11 10.71 -13.83
CA SER A 90 20.09 10.57 -12.81
C SER A 90 19.97 9.07 -12.52
N ASP A 91 20.21 8.70 -11.26
CA ASP A 91 20.06 7.32 -10.83
C ASP A 91 18.56 6.99 -10.97
N ARG A 92 18.19 6.16 -11.95
CA ARG A 92 16.78 5.81 -12.18
C ARG A 92 16.33 4.96 -11.00
N ALA A 93 15.47 5.50 -10.15
CA ALA A 93 14.95 4.77 -9.02
C ALA A 93 13.61 4.11 -9.37
N HIS A 94 13.46 2.85 -8.98
CA HIS A 94 12.21 2.12 -9.13
C HIS A 94 11.29 2.43 -7.94
N ASN A 95 10.13 3.02 -8.19
CA ASN A 95 9.10 3.30 -7.19
C ASN A 95 7.95 2.32 -7.36
N THR A 96 7.44 1.80 -6.24
CA THR A 96 6.18 1.03 -6.25
C THR A 96 5.00 1.98 -6.13
N LYS A 97 4.07 1.92 -7.08
CA LYS A 97 2.80 2.66 -7.09
C LYS A 97 1.62 1.72 -6.83
N LEU A 98 0.64 2.23 -6.10
CA LEU A 98 -0.63 1.58 -5.88
C LEU A 98 -1.62 2.01 -6.97
N VAL A 99 -2.20 1.05 -7.68
CA VAL A 99 -3.28 1.28 -8.65
C VAL A 99 -4.54 0.67 -8.10
N LEU A 100 -5.54 1.50 -7.80
CA LEU A 100 -6.84 1.02 -7.31
C LEU A 100 -7.52 0.20 -8.40
N VAL A 101 -7.87 -1.04 -8.07
CA VAL A 101 -8.58 -1.97 -8.96
C VAL A 101 -10.08 -1.87 -8.70
N THR A 102 -10.48 -2.00 -7.44
CA THR A 102 -11.87 -1.85 -7.03
C THR A 102 -11.99 -1.40 -5.58
N GLU A 103 -13.17 -0.89 -5.25
CA GLU A 103 -13.56 -0.47 -3.92
C GLU A 103 -14.92 -1.11 -3.57
N VAL A 104 -14.96 -1.81 -2.44
CA VAL A 104 -16.11 -2.61 -2.02
C VAL A 104 -16.58 -2.15 -0.64
N SER A 105 -17.79 -1.61 -0.57
CA SER A 105 -18.44 -1.28 0.70
C SER A 105 -18.96 -2.55 1.38
N VAL A 106 -18.57 -2.75 2.63
CA VAL A 106 -18.98 -3.90 3.44
C VAL A 106 -19.88 -3.48 4.60
N SER A 107 -20.87 -4.32 4.92
CA SER A 107 -21.83 -4.05 5.99
C SER A 107 -21.28 -4.48 7.35
N GLY A 108 -20.40 -3.66 7.93
CA GLY A 108 -19.82 -3.87 9.26
C GLY A 108 -18.42 -3.28 9.38
N THR A 109 -17.89 -3.20 10.60
CA THR A 109 -16.51 -2.75 10.82
C THR A 109 -15.56 -3.93 10.74
N VAL A 110 -14.63 -3.88 9.77
CA VAL A 110 -13.55 -4.86 9.61
C VAL A 110 -12.52 -4.67 10.74
N THR A 111 -12.23 -5.75 11.45
CA THR A 111 -11.29 -5.80 12.59
C THR A 111 -10.21 -6.86 12.42
N GLY A 112 -10.10 -7.48 11.24
CA GLY A 112 -9.05 -8.42 10.92
C GLY A 112 -9.11 -8.88 9.47
N LEU A 113 -7.94 -9.12 8.88
CA LEU A 113 -7.78 -9.65 7.53
C LEU A 113 -6.77 -10.79 7.56
N THR A 114 -7.04 -11.86 6.83
CA THR A 114 -6.08 -12.96 6.68
C THR A 114 -6.21 -13.61 5.32
N ARG A 115 -5.09 -14.03 4.73
CA ARG A 115 -5.05 -14.74 3.45
C ARG A 115 -5.19 -16.23 3.70
N ILE A 116 -5.97 -16.90 2.85
CA ILE A 116 -6.22 -18.33 2.93
C ILE A 116 -5.97 -18.93 1.55
N LYS A 117 -4.98 -19.81 1.46
CA LYS A 117 -4.78 -20.65 0.28
C LYS A 117 -5.79 -21.79 0.29
N THR A 118 -6.67 -21.81 -0.71
CA THR A 118 -7.69 -22.86 -0.90
C THR A 118 -7.36 -23.70 -2.14
N LYS A 119 -8.05 -24.84 -2.32
CA LYS A 119 -7.84 -25.77 -3.45
C LYS A 119 -7.93 -25.09 -4.81
N SER A 120 -8.97 -24.29 -5.02
CA SER A 120 -9.19 -23.53 -6.24
C SER A 120 -10.13 -22.37 -5.95
N THR A 121 -9.76 -21.17 -6.39
CA THR A 121 -10.64 -20.01 -6.47
C THR A 121 -10.95 -19.73 -7.94
N VAL A 122 -12.02 -18.96 -8.20
CA VAL A 122 -12.38 -18.59 -9.59
C VAL A 122 -11.26 -17.81 -10.28
N SER A 123 -10.52 -16.98 -9.56
CA SER A 123 -9.39 -16.21 -10.09
C SER A 123 -8.09 -17.02 -10.21
N GLY A 124 -8.01 -18.21 -9.61
CA GLY A 124 -6.77 -18.96 -9.41
C GLY A 124 -5.85 -18.35 -8.34
N GLY A 125 -6.24 -17.25 -7.69
CA GLY A 125 -5.54 -16.66 -6.56
C GLY A 125 -5.90 -17.31 -5.21
N GLU A 126 -5.49 -16.66 -4.12
CA GLU A 126 -5.85 -16.97 -2.75
C GLU A 126 -7.16 -16.29 -2.33
N ALA A 127 -7.83 -16.86 -1.34
CA ALA A 127 -9.04 -16.31 -0.75
C ALA A 127 -8.71 -15.33 0.40
N LEU A 128 -9.60 -14.38 0.63
CA LEU A 128 -9.51 -13.40 1.70
C LEU A 128 -10.50 -13.74 2.81
N LEU A 129 -10.01 -13.94 4.04
CA LEU A 129 -10.83 -14.08 5.22
C LEU A 129 -10.92 -12.74 5.96
N VAL A 130 -12.14 -12.24 6.12
CA VAL A 130 -12.43 -10.94 6.74
C VAL A 130 -13.14 -11.16 8.08
N LEU A 131 -12.59 -10.60 9.15
CA LEU A 131 -13.21 -10.53 10.47
C LEU A 131 -13.95 -9.20 10.64
N PHE A 132 -15.20 -9.28 11.08
CA PHE A 132 -15.99 -8.13 11.51
C PHE A 132 -16.12 -8.08 13.04
N LYS A 133 -16.36 -6.86 13.55
CA LYS A 133 -16.39 -6.53 14.98
C LYS A 133 -17.25 -7.46 15.83
N ASP A 134 -18.42 -7.87 15.35
CA ASP A 134 -19.36 -8.72 16.10
C ASP A 134 -19.11 -10.23 15.92
N ALA A 135 -17.83 -10.66 15.87
CA ALA A 135 -17.45 -12.07 15.72
C ALA A 135 -18.09 -12.76 14.50
N LYS A 136 -18.07 -12.07 13.35
CA LYS A 136 -18.47 -12.63 12.05
C LYS A 136 -17.24 -12.79 11.17
N LEU A 137 -17.14 -13.92 10.48
CA LEU A 137 -16.14 -14.18 9.46
C LEU A 137 -16.81 -14.26 8.09
N SER A 138 -16.17 -13.66 7.09
CA SER A 138 -16.55 -13.83 5.69
C SER A 138 -15.35 -14.29 4.89
N LEU A 139 -15.46 -15.44 4.23
CA LEU A 139 -14.47 -15.94 3.28
C LEU A 139 -14.86 -15.44 1.88
N LEU A 140 -13.97 -14.68 1.25
CA LEU A 140 -14.19 -13.99 0.00
C LEU A 140 -13.17 -14.45 -1.04
N GLU A 141 -13.56 -14.49 -2.31
CA GLU A 141 -12.68 -14.69 -3.46
C GLU A 141 -12.89 -13.59 -4.50
N TRP A 142 -11.97 -13.47 -5.45
CA TRP A 142 -12.13 -12.58 -6.60
C TRP A 142 -12.90 -13.27 -7.72
N ASP A 143 -13.92 -12.60 -8.26
CA ASP A 143 -14.62 -12.99 -9.47
C ASP A 143 -14.13 -12.13 -10.65
N PRO A 144 -13.31 -12.69 -11.56
CA PRO A 144 -12.75 -11.94 -12.68
C PRO A 144 -13.81 -11.53 -13.72
N ASP A 145 -14.94 -12.23 -13.82
CA ASP A 145 -16.01 -11.90 -14.77
C ASP A 145 -16.84 -10.71 -14.27
N ARG A 146 -17.03 -10.62 -12.95
CA ARG A 146 -17.76 -9.51 -12.31
C ARG A 146 -16.88 -8.32 -11.96
N HIS A 147 -15.56 -8.51 -11.93
CA HIS A 147 -14.60 -7.55 -11.37
C HIS A 147 -14.97 -7.12 -9.94
N ASP A 148 -15.42 -8.08 -9.11
CA ASP A 148 -15.86 -7.83 -7.74
C ASP A 148 -15.53 -9.02 -6.81
N LEU A 149 -15.64 -8.80 -5.50
CA LEU A 149 -15.50 -9.85 -4.50
C LEU A 149 -16.76 -10.71 -4.43
N ARG A 150 -16.58 -12.03 -4.50
CA ARG A 150 -17.62 -13.02 -4.28
C ARG A 150 -17.48 -13.65 -2.90
N THR A 151 -18.58 -13.76 -2.18
CA THR A 151 -18.62 -14.46 -0.90
C THR A 151 -18.70 -15.97 -1.10
N ILE A 152 -17.69 -16.69 -0.59
CA ILE A 152 -17.69 -18.17 -0.51
C ILE A 152 -18.51 -18.62 0.69
N SER A 153 -18.27 -18.04 1.87
CA SER A 153 -18.98 -18.42 3.10
C SER A 153 -19.03 -17.29 4.14
N ILE A 154 -20.04 -17.36 5.00
CA ILE A 154 -20.22 -16.45 6.14
C ILE A 154 -20.42 -17.30 7.39
N HIS A 155 -19.66 -17.01 8.44
CA HIS A 155 -19.72 -17.70 9.73
C HIS A 155 -20.05 -16.70 10.83
N TYR A 156 -21.08 -16.97 11.63
CA TYR A 156 -21.56 -16.10 12.69
C TYR A 156 -21.45 -16.79 14.05
N TYR A 157 -20.77 -16.15 15.01
CA TYR A 157 -20.55 -16.69 16.35
C TYR A 157 -21.27 -15.88 17.45
N GLU A 158 -22.32 -15.15 17.07
CA GLU A 158 -23.07 -14.23 17.96
C GLU A 158 -24.10 -14.91 18.88
N GLN A 159 -24.29 -16.23 18.76
CA GLN A 159 -25.35 -16.97 19.46
C GLN A 159 -25.31 -16.74 20.98
N GLU A 160 -26.47 -16.56 21.61
CA GLU A 160 -26.58 -16.28 23.05
C GLU A 160 -25.89 -17.36 23.91
N ASP A 161 -25.98 -18.63 23.51
CA ASP A 161 -25.30 -19.76 24.18
C ASP A 161 -23.77 -19.61 24.23
N LEU A 162 -23.19 -18.85 23.29
CA LEU A 162 -21.77 -18.57 23.19
C LEU A 162 -21.36 -17.32 23.99
N GLN A 163 -22.29 -16.38 24.25
CA GLN A 163 -22.01 -15.15 25.01
C GLN A 163 -21.81 -15.41 26.52
N GLY A 164 -22.20 -16.60 26.99
CA GLY A 164 -21.89 -17.07 28.33
C GLY A 164 -22.76 -16.39 29.39
N SER A 165 -22.13 -15.73 30.36
CA SER A 165 -22.83 -15.18 31.52
C SER A 165 -23.53 -13.84 31.19
N PRO A 166 -24.71 -13.52 31.75
CA PRO A 166 -25.37 -12.22 31.56
C PRO A 166 -24.53 -11.00 31.99
N TRP A 167 -23.50 -11.21 32.81
CA TRP A 167 -22.56 -10.16 33.22
C TRP A 167 -21.30 -10.09 32.35
N ALA A 168 -21.18 -10.94 31.33
CA ALA A 168 -20.11 -10.83 30.36
C ALA A 168 -20.32 -9.56 29.50
N PRO A 169 -19.23 -8.87 29.12
CA PRO A 169 -19.33 -7.76 28.19
C PRO A 169 -19.92 -8.27 26.85
N PRO A 170 -20.70 -7.43 26.15
CA PRO A 170 -21.19 -7.77 24.83
C PRO A 170 -20.00 -8.02 23.88
N LEU A 171 -20.22 -8.82 22.82
CA LEU A 171 -19.16 -9.21 21.88
C LEU A 171 -18.46 -8.01 21.24
N ASN A 172 -19.21 -6.93 21.00
CA ASN A 172 -18.74 -5.69 20.41
C ASN A 172 -17.71 -4.92 21.28
N ASP A 173 -17.72 -5.18 22.60
CA ASP A 173 -16.79 -4.61 23.58
C ASP A 173 -15.63 -5.57 23.89
N CYS A 174 -15.68 -6.79 23.35
CA CYS A 174 -14.61 -7.77 23.50
C CYS A 174 -13.55 -7.57 22.42
N VAL A 175 -12.28 -7.72 22.81
CA VAL A 175 -11.19 -7.80 21.84
C VAL A 175 -11.27 -9.14 21.12
N ASN A 176 -11.48 -9.10 19.82
CA ASN A 176 -11.52 -10.26 18.94
C ASN A 176 -10.28 -10.21 18.03
N PHE A 177 -9.56 -11.33 17.93
CA PHE A 177 -8.40 -11.43 17.05
C PHE A 177 -8.50 -12.69 16.18
N LEU A 178 -8.13 -12.51 14.92
CA LEU A 178 -8.10 -13.53 13.89
C LEU A 178 -6.65 -13.88 13.60
N ALA A 179 -6.34 -15.17 13.60
CA ALA A 179 -5.07 -15.69 13.10
C ALA A 179 -5.35 -16.87 12.16
N ALA A 180 -4.56 -17.01 11.11
CA ALA A 180 -4.56 -18.22 10.29
C ALA A 180 -3.24 -18.95 10.40
N ASP A 181 -3.32 -20.25 10.22
CA ASP A 181 -2.16 -21.12 10.08
C ASP A 181 -1.33 -20.71 8.85
N PRO A 182 0.02 -20.62 8.94
CA PRO A 182 0.87 -20.28 7.80
C PRO A 182 0.67 -21.20 6.58
N GLY A 183 0.31 -22.46 6.80
CA GLY A 183 -0.04 -23.43 5.77
C GLY A 183 -1.49 -23.35 5.28
N SER A 184 -2.28 -22.37 5.74
CA SER A 184 -3.71 -22.21 5.45
C SER A 184 -4.58 -23.42 5.80
N ARG A 185 -4.16 -24.28 6.74
CA ARG A 185 -4.92 -25.49 7.16
C ARG A 185 -6.17 -25.14 7.96
N CYS A 186 -6.11 -24.09 8.78
CA CYS A 186 -7.24 -23.56 9.51
C CYS A 186 -7.04 -22.09 9.89
N ALA A 187 -8.13 -21.42 10.24
CA ALA A 187 -8.12 -20.13 10.92
C ALA A 187 -8.73 -20.24 12.31
N ALA A 188 -8.20 -19.47 13.25
CA ALA A 188 -8.68 -19.36 14.61
C ALA A 188 -9.16 -17.93 14.89
N LEU A 189 -10.39 -17.81 15.37
CA LEU A 189 -10.98 -16.57 15.85
C LEU A 189 -11.17 -16.68 17.35
N LYS A 190 -10.41 -15.89 18.12
CA LYS A 190 -10.76 -15.66 19.52
C LYS A 190 -11.87 -14.62 19.55
N PHE A 191 -12.99 -14.96 20.17
CA PHE A 191 -14.11 -14.04 20.34
C PHE A 191 -14.70 -14.08 21.74
N GLY A 192 -15.39 -12.99 22.10
CA GLY A 192 -15.94 -12.84 23.43
C GLY A 192 -14.85 -12.88 24.51
N SER A 193 -15.21 -13.33 25.71
CA SER A 193 -14.25 -13.41 26.82
C SER A 193 -13.30 -14.62 26.71
N ARG A 194 -13.82 -15.80 26.34
CA ARG A 194 -13.13 -17.10 26.50
C ARG A 194 -13.46 -18.13 25.41
N ASN A 195 -13.88 -17.70 24.22
CA ASN A 195 -14.19 -18.63 23.13
C ASN A 195 -13.16 -18.52 22.01
N LEU A 196 -12.90 -19.67 21.38
CA LEU A 196 -12.03 -19.83 20.23
C LEU A 196 -12.80 -20.63 19.18
N ALA A 197 -13.15 -19.99 18.07
CA ALA A 197 -13.69 -20.69 16.90
C ALA A 197 -12.54 -21.13 16.00
N ILE A 198 -12.57 -22.39 15.55
CA ILE A 198 -11.66 -22.93 14.55
C ILE A 198 -12.45 -23.16 13.27
N LEU A 199 -11.97 -22.60 12.17
CA LEU A 199 -12.47 -22.81 10.81
C LEU A 199 -11.43 -23.60 10.00
N PRO A 200 -11.67 -24.89 9.74
CA PRO A 200 -10.77 -25.70 8.91
C PRO A 200 -10.95 -25.44 7.42
N PHE A 201 -9.85 -25.52 6.66
CA PHE A 201 -9.84 -25.44 5.20
C PHE A 201 -9.33 -26.74 4.60
N LYS A 202 -9.99 -27.22 3.56
CA LYS A 202 -9.59 -28.44 2.85
C LYS A 202 -8.33 -28.15 2.03
N GLN A 203 -7.28 -28.95 2.23
CA GLN A 203 -6.03 -28.83 1.47
C GLN A 203 -6.10 -29.63 0.16
N ALA A 204 -5.33 -29.24 -0.85
CA ALA A 204 -5.25 -29.99 -2.11
C ALA A 204 -4.67 -31.40 -1.90
N ASP A 205 -3.67 -31.51 -1.01
CA ASP A 205 -2.87 -32.73 -0.80
C ASP A 205 -3.65 -33.86 -0.08
N GLU A 206 -4.77 -33.58 0.59
CA GLU A 206 -5.56 -34.58 1.33
C GLU A 206 -6.37 -35.50 0.40
N GLU A 207 -6.74 -35.06 -0.80
CA GLU A 207 -7.46 -35.88 -1.77
C GLU A 207 -6.51 -36.76 -2.60
N ASP A 208 -5.29 -36.30 -2.92
CA ASP A 208 -4.32 -37.09 -3.69
C ASP A 208 -3.90 -38.37 -2.96
N ILE A 209 -3.79 -38.31 -1.62
CA ILE A 209 -3.50 -39.50 -0.79
C ILE A 209 -4.68 -40.48 -0.79
N ALA A 210 -5.93 -39.99 -0.89
CA ALA A 210 -7.12 -40.86 -0.97
C ALA A 210 -7.38 -41.40 -2.40
N MET A 211 -6.73 -40.84 -3.42
CA MET A 211 -6.84 -41.29 -4.82
C MET A 211 -5.86 -42.41 -5.19
N ASP A 212 -4.83 -42.65 -4.38
CA ASP A 212 -3.86 -43.73 -4.57
C ASP A 212 -4.38 -45.11 -4.08
N ASP A 213 -5.43 -45.14 -3.26
CA ASP A 213 -6.03 -46.39 -2.74
C ASP A 213 -7.15 -46.97 -3.64
N TRP A 214 -7.46 -46.34 -4.78
CA TRP A 214 -8.48 -46.85 -5.73
C TRP A 214 -7.88 -47.88 -6.68
N ASP A 215 -8.10 -49.17 -6.37
CA ASP A 215 -7.72 -50.30 -7.21
C ASP A 215 -8.82 -50.57 -8.27
N GLU A 216 -8.55 -50.21 -9.53
CA GLU A 216 -9.48 -50.43 -10.65
C GLU A 216 -9.82 -51.92 -10.90
N GLU A 217 -8.99 -52.88 -10.45
CA GLU A 217 -9.28 -54.32 -10.55
C GLU A 217 -10.25 -54.80 -9.46
N LEU A 218 -10.28 -54.17 -8.28
CA LEU A 218 -11.16 -54.54 -7.16
C LEU A 218 -12.43 -53.69 -7.07
N ASP A 219 -12.35 -52.38 -7.34
CA ASP A 219 -13.42 -51.40 -7.10
C ASP A 219 -14.18 -50.94 -8.36
N GLY A 220 -13.69 -51.31 -9.55
CA GLY A 220 -14.31 -51.01 -10.84
C GLY A 220 -14.05 -49.59 -11.37
N PRO A 221 -14.64 -49.22 -12.53
CA PRO A 221 -14.35 -47.96 -13.21
C PRO A 221 -14.81 -46.76 -12.39
N ARG A 222 -13.91 -45.79 -12.21
CA ARG A 222 -14.12 -44.60 -11.38
C ARG A 222 -15.33 -43.78 -11.87
N PRO A 223 -16.24 -43.35 -10.97
CA PRO A 223 -17.34 -42.46 -11.36
C PRO A 223 -16.79 -41.10 -11.78
N VAL A 224 -17.19 -40.62 -12.96
CA VAL A 224 -16.79 -39.33 -13.52
C VAL A 224 -17.39 -38.21 -12.67
N LYS A 225 -16.57 -37.45 -11.93
CA LYS A 225 -17.02 -36.21 -11.27
C LYS A 225 -17.42 -35.22 -12.37
N GLN A 226 -18.70 -34.88 -12.40
CA GLN A 226 -19.26 -33.96 -13.37
C GLN A 226 -19.07 -32.52 -12.85
N ASP A 227 -18.11 -31.79 -13.41
CA ASP A 227 -17.90 -30.38 -13.11
C ASP A 227 -19.11 -29.56 -13.59
N LEU A 228 -20.07 -29.34 -12.69
CA LEU A 228 -21.22 -28.45 -12.90
C LEU A 228 -21.03 -27.18 -12.06
N PRO A 229 -21.06 -25.98 -12.68
CA PRO A 229 -20.93 -24.73 -11.95
C PRO A 229 -22.22 -24.44 -11.18
N SER A 230 -22.24 -24.77 -9.90
CA SER A 230 -23.40 -24.56 -9.04
C SER A 230 -23.26 -23.25 -8.27
N ALA A 231 -23.82 -22.18 -8.82
CA ALA A 231 -24.08 -20.94 -8.10
C ALA A 231 -25.49 -20.98 -7.49
N VAL A 232 -25.65 -21.10 -6.17
CA VAL A 232 -26.90 -20.80 -5.43
C VAL A 232 -26.62 -20.75 -3.92
N VAL A 233 -26.82 -19.65 -3.20
CA VAL A 233 -28.10 -19.15 -2.61
C VAL A 233 -28.96 -20.27 -2.02
N ASN A 234 -29.04 -20.29 -0.67
CA ASN A 234 -29.94 -21.08 0.19
C ASN A 234 -29.69 -22.60 0.31
N GLY A 235 -28.75 -22.96 1.19
CA GLY A 235 -29.08 -23.79 2.35
C GLY A 235 -29.05 -25.32 2.24
N ILE A 236 -28.82 -25.92 1.06
CA ILE A 236 -28.49 -27.36 0.95
C ILE A 236 -27.50 -27.56 -0.22
N SER A 237 -26.27 -27.09 -0.08
CA SER A 237 -25.15 -27.63 -0.86
C SER A 237 -24.65 -28.90 -0.17
N ASN A 238 -24.21 -29.90 -0.93
CA ASN A 238 -23.42 -30.98 -0.36
C ASN A 238 -22.17 -30.34 0.26
N ILE A 239 -22.00 -30.47 1.58
CA ILE A 239 -20.85 -29.93 2.34
C ILE A 239 -19.50 -30.46 1.78
N GLU A 240 -19.56 -31.54 1.02
CA GLU A 240 -18.42 -32.12 0.32
C GLU A 240 -17.79 -31.17 -0.72
N ASP A 241 -18.58 -30.27 -1.33
CA ASP A 241 -18.10 -29.41 -2.43
C ASP A 241 -17.55 -28.03 -1.98
N THR A 242 -17.59 -27.71 -0.69
CA THR A 242 -17.05 -26.43 -0.18
C THR A 242 -15.55 -26.51 0.15
N PRO A 243 -14.77 -25.43 0.00
CA PRO A 243 -13.33 -25.42 0.28
C PRO A 243 -12.99 -25.41 1.79
N TYR A 244 -14.00 -25.45 2.65
CA TYR A 244 -13.88 -25.44 4.11
C TYR A 244 -14.72 -26.57 4.71
N SER A 245 -14.39 -26.95 5.94
CA SER A 245 -15.16 -27.90 6.75
C SER A 245 -15.95 -27.15 7.84
N PRO A 246 -16.97 -27.80 8.47
CA PRO A 246 -17.72 -27.16 9.54
C PRO A 246 -16.83 -26.63 10.66
N SER A 247 -17.03 -25.37 11.04
CA SER A 247 -16.32 -24.75 12.15
C SER A 247 -16.76 -25.34 13.49
N PHE A 248 -15.86 -25.37 14.47
CA PHE A 248 -16.18 -25.75 15.85
C PHE A 248 -15.66 -24.73 16.86
N VAL A 249 -16.33 -24.63 18.01
CA VAL A 249 -15.98 -23.67 19.06
C VAL A 249 -15.43 -24.40 20.28
N LEU A 250 -14.24 -23.99 20.70
CA LEU A 250 -13.58 -24.41 21.93
C LEU A 250 -13.63 -23.29 22.96
N ARG A 251 -13.94 -23.61 24.22
CA ARG A 251 -13.69 -22.67 25.31
C ARG A 251 -12.21 -22.72 25.68
N THR A 252 -11.59 -21.58 25.95
CA THR A 252 -10.17 -21.52 26.33
C THR A 252 -9.87 -22.35 27.57
N SER A 253 -10.83 -22.48 28.49
CA SER A 253 -10.70 -23.34 29.69
C SER A 253 -10.64 -24.84 29.38
N ARG A 254 -11.09 -25.28 28.19
CA ARG A 254 -10.90 -26.67 27.73
C ARG A 254 -9.50 -26.89 27.18
N LEU A 255 -8.86 -25.84 26.64
CA LEU A 255 -7.46 -25.89 26.21
C LEU A 255 -6.56 -26.07 27.43
N ASP A 256 -6.64 -25.14 28.37
CA ASP A 256 -6.01 -25.23 29.68
C ASP A 256 -6.82 -24.40 30.70
N PRO A 257 -7.06 -24.89 31.92
CA PRO A 257 -7.87 -24.18 32.93
C PRO A 257 -7.28 -22.83 33.37
N ASN A 258 -5.99 -22.57 33.12
CA ASN A 258 -5.33 -21.31 33.42
C ASN A 258 -5.49 -20.24 32.33
N LEU A 259 -6.03 -20.57 31.16
CA LEU A 259 -6.28 -19.63 30.06
C LEU A 259 -7.57 -18.83 30.30
N ILE A 260 -7.50 -17.93 31.27
CA ILE A 260 -8.65 -17.17 31.79
C ILE A 260 -8.85 -15.86 31.01
N HIS A 261 -7.75 -15.14 30.75
CA HIS A 261 -7.74 -13.85 30.06
C HIS A 261 -6.74 -13.92 28.89
N PRO A 262 -7.15 -14.44 27.71
CA PRO A 262 -6.31 -14.43 26.52
C PRO A 262 -6.06 -12.99 26.06
N ILE A 263 -4.79 -12.69 25.76
CA ILE A 263 -4.31 -11.37 25.32
C ILE A 263 -4.14 -11.36 23.81
N ASP A 264 -3.42 -12.34 23.27
CA ASP A 264 -3.15 -12.48 21.84
C ASP A 264 -2.85 -13.94 21.45
N LEU A 265 -2.94 -14.26 20.16
CA LEU A 265 -2.74 -15.60 19.60
C LEU A 265 -2.08 -15.51 18.22
N ALA A 266 -1.10 -16.39 17.99
CA ALA A 266 -0.49 -16.56 16.66
C ALA A 266 -0.25 -18.04 16.35
N PHE A 267 -0.46 -18.43 15.09
CA PHE A 267 -0.01 -19.73 14.60
C PHE A 267 1.50 -19.69 14.35
N LEU A 268 2.19 -20.76 14.73
CA LEU A 268 3.64 -20.87 14.64
C LEU A 268 4.07 -21.60 13.36
N HIS A 269 5.25 -21.27 12.86
CA HIS A 269 5.81 -21.85 11.65
C HIS A 269 6.47 -23.22 11.92
N GLU A 270 6.67 -23.99 10.85
CA GLU A 270 7.44 -25.25 10.83
C GLU A 270 6.82 -26.46 11.56
N TYR A 271 5.56 -26.37 11.99
CA TYR A 271 4.84 -27.51 12.56
C TYR A 271 4.03 -28.27 11.50
N ARG A 272 4.15 -29.61 11.50
CA ARG A 272 3.42 -30.52 10.61
C ARG A 272 1.90 -30.47 10.81
N GLU A 273 1.46 -30.18 12.01
CA GLU A 273 0.07 -29.95 12.36
C GLU A 273 -0.13 -28.48 12.76
N PRO A 274 -1.34 -27.91 12.59
CA PRO A 274 -1.62 -26.53 12.96
C PRO A 274 -1.32 -26.29 14.44
N THR A 275 -0.30 -25.47 14.70
CA THR A 275 0.19 -25.20 16.04
C THR A 275 0.07 -23.72 16.33
N PHE A 276 -0.56 -23.35 17.44
CA PHE A 276 -0.72 -21.95 17.83
C PHE A 276 -0.29 -21.71 19.26
N GLY A 277 0.26 -20.53 19.50
CA GLY A 277 0.61 -20.02 20.81
C GLY A 277 -0.44 -19.03 21.32
N ILE A 278 -0.84 -19.15 22.57
CA ILE A 278 -1.72 -18.21 23.27
C ILE A 278 -0.95 -17.53 24.38
N LEU A 279 -0.89 -16.20 24.34
CA LEU A 279 -0.47 -15.36 25.46
C LEU A 279 -1.69 -15.09 26.34
N SER A 280 -1.62 -15.44 27.63
CA SER A 280 -2.74 -15.27 28.54
C SER A 280 -2.30 -14.90 29.95
N SER A 281 -3.21 -14.24 30.67
CA SER A 281 -3.09 -13.95 32.09
C SER A 281 -4.05 -14.81 32.91
N LYS A 282 -3.58 -15.29 34.07
CA LYS A 282 -4.46 -15.88 35.11
C LYS A 282 -5.25 -14.81 35.87
N LEU A 283 -4.76 -13.57 35.87
CA LEU A 283 -5.37 -12.43 36.54
C LEU A 283 -6.02 -11.52 35.50
N ALA A 284 -7.11 -10.84 35.86
CA ALA A 284 -7.67 -9.81 34.99
C ALA A 284 -6.58 -8.79 34.63
N PRO A 285 -6.36 -8.50 33.32
CA PRO A 285 -5.39 -7.51 32.89
C PRO A 285 -5.61 -6.18 33.61
N SER A 286 -4.53 -5.57 34.08
CA SER A 286 -4.58 -4.33 34.84
C SER A 286 -3.33 -3.51 34.57
N ALA A 287 -3.49 -2.20 34.40
CA ALA A 287 -2.35 -1.27 34.35
C ALA A 287 -1.80 -0.93 35.77
N ALA A 288 -2.27 -1.62 36.81
CA ALA A 288 -1.85 -1.37 38.18
C ALA A 288 -0.37 -1.74 38.37
N VAL A 289 0.41 -0.77 38.83
CA VAL A 289 1.82 -0.97 39.19
C VAL A 289 1.92 -1.94 40.38
N GLY A 290 2.84 -2.91 40.31
CA GLY A 290 3.15 -3.84 41.39
C GLY A 290 2.67 -5.29 41.18
N ARG A 291 1.90 -5.58 40.12
CA ARG A 291 1.57 -6.96 39.73
C ARG A 291 2.59 -7.42 38.68
N LYS A 292 3.66 -8.09 39.11
CA LYS A 292 4.70 -8.53 38.18
C LYS A 292 4.44 -9.96 37.69
N ASP A 293 4.91 -10.23 36.48
CA ASP A 293 5.30 -11.56 36.00
C ASP A 293 4.21 -12.65 36.13
N HIS A 294 2.99 -12.34 35.74
CA HIS A 294 1.84 -13.25 35.86
C HIS A 294 1.25 -13.70 34.51
N LEU A 295 1.89 -13.33 33.39
CA LEU A 295 1.52 -13.85 32.09
C LEU A 295 2.15 -15.22 31.84
N SER A 296 1.50 -15.98 30.98
CA SER A 296 1.99 -17.25 30.48
C SER A 296 1.73 -17.38 28.99
N PHE A 297 2.71 -17.91 28.28
CA PHE A 297 2.61 -18.27 26.87
C PHE A 297 2.56 -19.79 26.75
N MET A 298 1.47 -20.31 26.19
CA MET A 298 1.26 -21.75 26.01
C MET A 298 1.07 -22.06 24.54
N VAL A 299 1.72 -23.12 24.05
CA VAL A 299 1.60 -23.58 22.66
C VAL A 299 0.85 -24.89 22.62
N PHE A 300 -0.13 -24.96 21.72
CA PHE A 300 -0.98 -26.12 21.52
C PHE A 300 -0.85 -26.59 20.08
N ASN A 301 -0.74 -27.90 19.92
CA ASN A 301 -0.97 -28.56 18.66
C ASN A 301 -2.45 -28.89 18.51
N LEU A 302 -3.03 -28.66 17.33
CA LEU A 302 -4.44 -28.87 17.06
C LEU A 302 -4.65 -30.03 16.08
N ASP A 303 -5.38 -31.05 16.52
CA ASP A 303 -5.94 -32.07 15.65
C ASP A 303 -7.32 -31.59 15.18
N ILE A 304 -7.36 -31.14 13.92
CA ILE A 304 -8.57 -30.66 13.27
C ILE A 304 -9.62 -31.76 13.14
N GLN A 305 -9.21 -33.01 12.84
CA GLN A 305 -10.12 -34.11 12.55
C GLN A 305 -10.87 -34.57 13.81
N GLN A 306 -10.14 -34.64 14.93
CA GLN A 306 -10.71 -35.03 16.22
C GLN A 306 -11.25 -33.84 17.03
N ALA A 307 -11.09 -32.61 16.53
CA ALA A 307 -11.34 -31.38 17.28
C ALA A 307 -10.68 -31.41 18.67
N SER A 308 -9.45 -31.92 18.72
CA SER A 308 -8.68 -32.16 19.95
C SER A 308 -7.37 -31.37 19.94
N HIS A 309 -6.73 -31.22 21.09
CA HIS A 309 -5.52 -30.42 21.23
C HIS A 309 -4.52 -31.07 22.20
N THR A 310 -3.24 -30.85 21.94
CA THR A 310 -2.15 -31.33 22.81
C THR A 310 -1.24 -30.16 23.18
N PRO A 311 -1.00 -29.88 24.48
CA PRO A 311 -0.06 -28.85 24.89
C PRO A 311 1.38 -29.29 24.58
N ILE A 312 2.15 -28.42 23.91
CA ILE A 312 3.55 -28.66 23.54
C ILE A 312 4.50 -28.03 24.57
N LEU A 313 4.33 -26.73 24.81
CA LEU A 313 5.18 -25.96 25.70
C LEU A 313 4.37 -24.95 26.50
N SER A 314 4.84 -24.62 27.70
CA SER A 314 4.25 -23.61 28.56
C SER A 314 5.37 -22.83 29.25
N VAL A 315 5.45 -21.53 28.96
CA VAL A 315 6.38 -20.59 29.59
C VAL A 315 5.57 -19.66 30.48
N GLY A 316 5.83 -19.68 31.79
CA GLY A 316 5.17 -18.81 32.77
C GLY A 316 6.13 -17.73 33.31
N GLY A 317 5.60 -16.85 34.17
CA GLY A 317 6.41 -15.79 34.78
C GLY A 317 6.71 -14.63 33.84
N LEU A 318 5.91 -14.46 32.77
CA LEU A 318 6.16 -13.44 31.76
C LEU A 318 5.64 -12.07 32.22
N PRO A 319 6.31 -10.96 31.83
CA PRO A 319 5.94 -9.59 32.21
C PRO A 319 4.46 -9.26 31.96
N GLN A 320 3.88 -8.40 32.79
CA GLN A 320 2.44 -8.09 32.73
C GLN A 320 2.02 -7.26 31.51
N ASP A 321 2.96 -6.56 30.88
CA ASP A 321 2.74 -5.59 29.82
C ASP A 321 2.97 -6.13 28.40
N LEU A 322 3.19 -7.44 28.25
CA LEU A 322 3.15 -8.10 26.94
C LEU A 322 1.73 -8.01 26.35
N PHE A 323 1.64 -7.56 25.10
CA PHE A 323 0.37 -7.33 24.43
C PHE A 323 0.25 -7.99 23.05
N ARG A 324 1.32 -8.54 22.48
CA ARG A 324 1.30 -9.15 21.14
C ARG A 324 2.25 -10.35 21.01
N VAL A 325 1.84 -11.33 20.20
CA VAL A 325 2.63 -12.49 19.77
C VAL A 325 2.89 -12.39 18.28
N ILE A 326 4.14 -12.47 17.86
CA ILE A 326 4.54 -12.52 16.44
C ILE A 326 5.22 -13.87 16.20
N ALA A 327 4.67 -14.66 15.28
CA ALA A 327 5.31 -15.91 14.87
C ALA A 327 6.57 -15.62 14.03
N VAL A 328 7.68 -16.23 14.40
CA VAL A 328 8.96 -16.01 13.71
C VAL A 328 9.17 -17.18 12.72
N PRO A 329 9.35 -16.90 11.41
CA PRO A 329 9.56 -17.94 10.41
C PRO A 329 10.98 -18.52 10.48
N ALA A 330 11.22 -19.55 9.66
CA ALA A 330 12.56 -20.06 9.36
C ALA A 330 13.48 -18.91 8.91
N PRO A 331 14.78 -18.92 9.27
CA PRO A 331 15.51 -19.97 9.99
C PRO A 331 15.54 -19.83 11.52
N VAL A 332 14.96 -18.75 12.07
CA VAL A 332 15.02 -18.47 13.53
C VAL A 332 13.98 -19.29 14.30
N GLY A 333 12.75 -19.35 13.79
CA GLY A 333 11.66 -20.10 14.39
C GLY A 333 11.16 -19.58 15.74
N GLY A 334 10.06 -20.15 16.23
CA GLY A 334 9.47 -19.80 17.52
C GLY A 334 8.55 -18.57 17.47
N ALA A 335 8.50 -17.82 18.57
CA ALA A 335 7.63 -16.65 18.71
C ALA A 335 8.37 -15.47 19.36
N LEU A 336 8.07 -14.26 18.91
CA LEU A 336 8.48 -13.00 19.53
C LEU A 336 7.29 -12.40 20.27
N LEU A 337 7.42 -12.27 21.58
CA LEU A 337 6.47 -11.57 22.44
C LEU A 337 6.87 -10.11 22.56
N VAL A 338 5.90 -9.23 22.38
CA VAL A 338 6.09 -7.77 22.39
C VAL A 338 5.36 -7.19 23.61
N GLY A 339 6.11 -6.54 24.50
CA GLY A 339 5.59 -5.75 25.60
C GLY A 339 5.81 -4.26 25.41
N ALA A 340 5.37 -3.47 26.38
CA ALA A 340 5.56 -2.02 26.35
C ALA A 340 7.03 -1.63 26.59
N ASN A 341 7.74 -2.42 27.40
CA ASN A 341 9.10 -2.15 27.85
C ASN A 341 10.14 -3.19 27.39
N GLU A 342 9.70 -4.34 26.85
CA GLU A 342 10.58 -5.44 26.49
C GLU A 342 10.14 -6.21 25.25
N LEU A 343 11.11 -6.93 24.66
CA LEU A 343 10.89 -7.92 23.63
C LEU A 343 11.44 -9.26 24.12
N ILE A 344 10.68 -10.35 23.97
CA ILE A 344 11.08 -11.69 24.41
C ILE A 344 10.89 -12.67 23.28
N HIS A 345 11.97 -13.26 22.79
CA HIS A 345 11.92 -14.41 21.89
C HIS A 345 11.82 -15.71 22.70
N ILE A 346 10.93 -16.59 22.26
CA ILE A 346 10.75 -17.94 22.78
C ILE A 346 11.02 -18.91 21.64
N ASP A 347 12.05 -19.74 21.79
CA ASP A 347 12.39 -20.78 20.81
C ASP A 347 11.44 -21.99 20.90
N GLN A 348 11.55 -22.91 19.94
CA GLN A 348 10.72 -24.13 19.91
C GLN A 348 10.95 -25.06 21.11
N SER A 349 12.07 -24.90 21.84
CA SER A 349 12.37 -25.65 23.08
C SER A 349 11.81 -24.98 24.34
N GLY A 350 11.21 -23.79 24.21
CA GLY A 350 10.75 -22.97 25.31
C GLY A 350 11.83 -22.13 25.98
N ALA A 351 13.04 -22.04 25.41
CA ALA A 351 14.08 -21.15 25.92
C ALA A 351 13.75 -19.70 25.59
N THR A 352 13.91 -18.83 26.58
CA THR A 352 13.50 -17.43 26.52
C THR A 352 14.72 -16.53 26.45
N ASN A 353 14.78 -15.66 25.44
CA ASN A 353 15.81 -14.63 25.32
C ASN A 353 15.11 -13.28 25.12
N GLY A 354 15.31 -12.35 26.05
CA GLY A 354 14.64 -11.05 25.98
C GLY A 354 15.56 -9.88 26.24
N VAL A 355 15.07 -8.70 25.90
CA VAL A 355 15.74 -7.42 26.05
C VAL A 355 14.79 -6.37 26.61
N GLY A 356 15.24 -5.64 27.63
CA GLY A 356 14.57 -4.45 28.14
C GLY A 356 15.02 -3.22 27.37
N VAL A 357 14.08 -2.44 26.82
CA VAL A 357 14.39 -1.32 25.91
C VAL A 357 14.32 0.06 26.56
N ASN A 358 13.89 0.12 27.83
CA ASN A 358 13.84 1.36 28.59
C ASN A 358 14.04 1.11 30.11
N PRO A 359 14.21 2.18 30.91
CA PRO A 359 14.40 2.05 32.36
C PRO A 359 13.19 1.53 33.15
N PHE A 360 11.97 1.59 32.59
CA PHE A 360 10.75 1.09 33.25
C PHE A 360 10.72 -0.44 33.34
N THR A 361 11.41 -1.14 32.44
CA THR A 361 11.55 -2.60 32.47
C THR A 361 11.91 -3.11 33.88
N LYS A 362 12.91 -2.51 34.54
CA LYS A 362 13.36 -2.91 35.91
C LYS A 362 12.32 -2.67 37.00
N GLN A 363 11.36 -1.78 36.75
CA GLN A 363 10.27 -1.48 37.67
C GLN A 363 9.06 -2.38 37.44
N CYS A 364 8.83 -2.81 36.19
CA CYS A 364 7.64 -3.55 35.78
C CYS A 364 7.80 -5.08 35.85
N THR A 365 9.01 -5.60 35.67
CA THR A 365 9.26 -7.06 35.65
C THR A 365 10.51 -7.43 36.44
N ASP A 366 10.51 -8.63 37.03
CA ASP A 366 11.68 -9.29 37.61
C ASP A 366 12.21 -10.41 36.67
N PHE A 367 11.63 -10.54 35.47
CA PHE A 367 12.07 -11.48 34.44
C PHE A 367 13.49 -11.15 33.95
N THR A 368 14.28 -12.18 33.66
CA THR A 368 15.68 -12.00 33.25
C THR A 368 15.76 -11.52 31.81
N LEU A 369 16.21 -10.28 31.62
CA LEU A 369 16.32 -9.61 30.32
C LEU A 369 17.71 -8.99 30.15
N ASN A 370 18.21 -8.97 28.91
CA ASN A 370 19.39 -8.20 28.55
C ASN A 370 19.06 -6.69 28.58
N ASP A 371 19.97 -5.86 29.09
CA ASP A 371 19.73 -4.43 29.26
C ASP A 371 20.12 -3.64 28.00
N GLN A 372 19.13 -3.05 27.31
CA GLN A 372 19.29 -2.02 26.28
C GLN A 372 18.48 -0.76 26.64
N SER A 373 18.29 -0.51 27.94
CA SER A 373 17.49 0.61 28.47
C SER A 373 17.98 2.00 28.05
N SER A 374 19.24 2.12 27.62
CA SER A 374 19.82 3.35 27.08
C SER A 374 19.19 3.83 25.77
N LEU A 375 18.48 2.96 25.05
CA LEU A 375 17.75 3.33 23.85
C LEU A 375 16.49 4.18 24.15
N ASP A 376 15.95 4.07 25.38
CA ASP A 376 14.74 4.77 25.84
C ASP A 376 13.56 4.65 24.85
N LEU A 377 13.30 3.42 24.41
CA LEU A 377 12.21 3.13 23.47
C LEU A 377 10.91 2.86 24.22
N ARG A 378 9.79 3.24 23.61
CA ARG A 378 8.44 2.92 24.08
C ARG A 378 7.75 2.08 23.02
N LEU A 379 7.51 0.82 23.33
CA LEU A 379 6.96 -0.15 22.37
C LEU A 379 5.43 -0.17 22.36
N GLU A 380 4.79 0.68 23.17
CA GLU A 380 3.34 0.86 23.21
C GLU A 380 2.80 1.22 21.82
N GLY A 381 1.89 0.38 21.31
CA GLY A 381 1.26 0.59 20.01
C GLY A 381 2.21 0.48 18.82
N CYS A 382 3.38 -0.12 18.99
CA CYS A 382 4.34 -0.32 17.90
C CYS A 382 3.85 -1.36 16.88
N SER A 383 4.42 -1.28 15.68
CA SER A 383 4.19 -2.22 14.58
C SER A 383 5.52 -2.80 14.11
N LEU A 384 5.57 -4.11 13.89
CA LEU A 384 6.79 -4.79 13.45
C LEU A 384 6.50 -5.71 12.29
N ASP A 385 7.44 -5.80 11.35
CA ASP A 385 7.42 -6.79 10.27
C ASP A 385 8.85 -7.10 9.80
N PHE A 386 9.03 -8.21 9.07
CA PHE A 386 10.33 -8.64 8.57
C PHE A 386 10.77 -7.82 7.35
N ILE A 387 11.95 -7.20 7.44
CA ILE A 387 12.65 -6.62 6.29
C ILE A 387 13.28 -7.74 5.46
N SER A 388 13.84 -8.73 6.15
CA SER A 388 14.62 -9.80 5.55
C SER A 388 14.35 -11.08 6.33
N PRO A 389 13.31 -11.86 5.95
CA PRO A 389 12.96 -13.11 6.64
C PRO A 389 14.11 -14.11 6.67
N GLU A 390 14.88 -14.20 5.57
CA GLU A 390 16.05 -15.07 5.44
C GLU A 390 17.10 -14.84 6.54
N THR A 391 17.27 -13.58 6.94
CA THR A 391 18.21 -13.19 8.01
C THR A 391 17.51 -12.98 9.35
N GLY A 392 16.19 -13.14 9.42
CA GLY A 392 15.36 -12.82 10.58
C GLY A 392 15.30 -11.32 10.94
N GLN A 393 15.80 -10.41 10.09
CA GLN A 393 15.86 -8.99 10.45
C GLN A 393 14.48 -8.33 10.35
N MET A 394 14.07 -7.63 11.41
CA MET A 394 12.76 -6.96 11.50
C MET A 394 12.91 -5.43 11.57
N LEU A 395 11.89 -4.74 11.06
CA LEU A 395 11.68 -3.30 11.25
C LEU A 395 10.65 -3.09 12.34
N LEU A 396 10.93 -2.15 13.24
CA LEU A 396 10.05 -1.70 14.30
C LEU A 396 9.67 -0.24 14.04
N PHE A 397 8.37 0.01 13.97
CA PHE A 397 7.75 1.33 13.91
C PHE A 397 7.26 1.71 15.30
N LEU A 398 7.87 2.73 15.89
CA LEU A 398 7.45 3.26 17.18
C LEU A 398 6.26 4.21 16.99
N SER A 399 5.47 4.37 18.06
CA SER A 399 4.28 5.24 18.04
C SER A 399 4.60 6.73 17.85
N ASP A 400 5.85 7.14 18.09
CA ASP A 400 6.34 8.50 17.85
C ASP A 400 6.93 8.72 16.43
N GLY A 401 6.86 7.70 15.57
CA GLY A 401 7.33 7.73 14.18
C GLY A 401 8.81 7.36 13.98
N ARG A 402 9.55 7.07 15.06
CA ARG A 402 10.93 6.59 14.95
C ARG A 402 10.97 5.14 14.47
N LEU A 403 11.96 4.81 13.66
CA LEU A 403 12.24 3.46 13.20
C LEU A 403 13.42 2.85 13.94
N ALA A 404 13.31 1.55 14.23
CA ALA A 404 14.41 0.75 14.74
C ALA A 404 14.48 -0.59 14.00
N THR A 405 15.67 -1.15 13.87
CA THR A 405 15.89 -2.51 13.38
C THR A 405 16.07 -3.44 14.57
N LEU A 406 15.53 -4.65 14.45
CA LEU A 406 15.70 -5.75 15.39
C LEU A 406 16.44 -6.89 14.69
N ASP A 407 17.62 -7.21 15.21
CA ASP A 407 18.46 -8.31 14.74
C ASP A 407 18.45 -9.44 15.79
N PHE A 408 18.16 -10.68 15.37
CA PHE A 408 18.33 -11.86 16.21
C PHE A 408 19.80 -12.27 16.21
N GLN A 409 20.41 -12.34 17.39
CA GLN A 409 21.75 -12.90 17.54
C GLN A 409 21.62 -14.41 17.63
N VAL A 410 22.11 -15.13 16.63
CA VAL A 410 22.03 -16.59 16.55
C VAL A 410 23.42 -17.17 16.86
N ASP A 411 23.47 -18.10 17.82
CA ASP A 411 24.64 -18.92 18.12
C ASP A 411 24.33 -20.38 17.76
N GLY A 412 24.90 -20.84 16.65
CA GLY A 412 24.57 -22.14 16.05
C GLY A 412 23.11 -22.22 15.61
N ARG A 413 22.29 -23.00 16.31
CA ARG A 413 20.84 -23.18 16.04
C ARG A 413 19.94 -22.49 17.06
N ARG A 414 20.51 -21.75 18.03
CA ARG A 414 19.74 -21.10 19.09
C ARG A 414 19.91 -19.59 19.01
N VAL A 415 18.87 -18.86 19.38
CA VAL A 415 18.97 -17.42 19.59
C VAL A 415 19.69 -17.19 20.93
N SER A 416 20.78 -16.42 20.90
CA SER A 416 21.56 -16.03 22.08
C SER A 416 21.19 -14.63 22.59
N GLY A 417 20.54 -13.81 21.77
CA GLY A 417 20.12 -12.47 22.15
C GLY A 417 19.34 -11.72 21.08
N LEU A 418 18.85 -10.54 21.45
CA LEU A 418 18.15 -9.60 20.57
C LEU A 418 18.91 -8.28 20.58
N LEU A 419 19.13 -7.67 19.42
CA LEU A 419 19.84 -6.39 19.29
C LEU A 419 18.95 -5.37 18.57
N LEU A 420 18.65 -4.26 19.24
CA LEU A 420 17.94 -3.14 18.65
C LEU A 420 18.89 -2.03 18.23
N LYS A 421 18.63 -1.44 17.07
CA LYS A 421 19.36 -0.24 16.58
C LYS A 421 18.37 0.75 16.01
N LEU A 422 18.37 1.97 16.52
CA LEU A 422 17.62 3.08 15.92
C LEU A 422 18.15 3.38 14.52
N VAL A 423 17.24 3.63 13.58
CA VAL A 423 17.58 4.11 12.25
C VAL A 423 17.71 5.63 12.33
N GLY A 424 18.85 6.16 11.87
CA GLY A 424 19.09 7.59 11.89
C GLY A 424 18.17 8.36 10.91
N PRO A 425 17.85 9.64 11.19
CA PRO A 425 17.03 10.46 10.30
C PRO A 425 17.58 10.57 8.87
N GLU A 426 18.90 10.58 8.71
CA GLU A 426 19.61 10.60 7.42
C GLU A 426 19.35 9.37 6.56
N SER A 427 19.01 8.26 7.19
CA SER A 427 18.67 6.98 6.56
C SER A 427 17.16 6.75 6.50
N GLY A 428 16.36 7.80 6.73
CA GLY A 428 14.90 7.73 6.67
C GLY A 428 14.26 7.19 7.96
N GLY A 429 14.93 7.26 9.10
CA GLY A 429 14.41 6.75 10.37
C GLY A 429 13.15 7.44 10.93
N ASN A 430 12.66 8.50 10.26
CA ASN A 430 11.44 9.23 10.62
C ASN A 430 10.56 9.55 9.40
N ILE A 431 10.60 8.73 8.33
CA ILE A 431 9.82 8.97 7.11
C ILE A 431 8.30 8.99 7.35
N ILE A 432 7.83 8.32 8.40
CA ILE A 432 6.42 8.29 8.82
C ILE A 432 6.36 8.87 10.24
N PRO A 433 6.00 10.16 10.41
CA PRO A 433 6.11 10.85 11.69
C PRO A 433 4.95 10.57 12.66
N TYR A 434 4.24 9.44 12.50
CA TYR A 434 3.03 9.07 13.25
C TYR A 434 2.90 7.55 13.35
N ARG A 435 1.96 7.06 14.17
CA ARG A 435 1.79 5.63 14.43
C ARG A 435 1.27 4.88 13.21
N VAL A 436 1.86 3.72 12.96
CA VAL A 436 1.45 2.76 11.94
C VAL A 436 0.52 1.72 12.58
N SER A 437 -0.67 1.53 12.02
CA SER A 437 -1.68 0.58 12.49
C SER A 437 -1.45 -0.84 11.97
N CYS A 438 -1.01 -0.97 10.72
CA CYS A 438 -0.76 -2.25 10.06
C CYS A 438 0.39 -2.15 9.04
N LEU A 439 1.02 -3.29 8.78
CA LEU A 439 2.09 -3.45 7.81
C LEU A 439 1.72 -4.58 6.84
N SER A 440 2.03 -4.38 5.55
CA SER A 440 1.86 -5.40 4.52
C SER A 440 3.05 -5.40 3.59
N ARG A 441 3.75 -6.54 3.50
CA ARG A 441 4.88 -6.68 2.59
C ARG A 441 4.41 -6.76 1.13
N LEU A 442 4.82 -5.78 0.33
CA LEU A 442 4.48 -5.70 -1.10
C LEU A 442 5.57 -6.30 -2.00
N GLY A 443 6.77 -6.55 -1.48
CA GLY A 443 7.86 -7.07 -2.29
C GLY A 443 9.11 -7.34 -1.47
N ARG A 444 10.23 -7.62 -2.14
CA ARG A 444 11.50 -7.93 -1.46
C ARG A 444 11.98 -6.76 -0.59
N SER A 445 11.85 -5.53 -1.08
CA SER A 445 12.35 -4.30 -0.44
C SER A 445 11.29 -3.21 -0.27
N THR A 446 10.01 -3.58 -0.25
CA THR A 446 8.87 -2.65 -0.19
C THR A 446 7.78 -3.14 0.75
N ILE A 447 7.27 -2.21 1.56
CA ILE A 447 6.22 -2.46 2.54
C ILE A 447 5.20 -1.31 2.45
N PHE A 448 3.94 -1.66 2.57
CA PHE A 448 2.86 -0.72 2.83
C PHE A 448 2.67 -0.56 4.34
N ALA A 449 2.67 0.69 4.80
CA ALA A 449 2.34 1.07 6.17
C ALA A 449 0.99 1.79 6.17
N GLY A 450 -0.02 1.12 6.73
CA GLY A 450 -1.33 1.71 6.98
C GLY A 450 -1.33 2.55 8.26
N SER A 451 -2.09 3.63 8.27
CA SER A 451 -2.29 4.45 9.48
C SER A 451 -3.73 4.89 9.64
N GLU A 452 -4.17 4.97 10.90
CA GLU A 452 -5.42 5.60 11.31
C GLU A 452 -5.21 7.05 11.75
N GLU A 453 -3.96 7.49 11.93
CA GLU A 453 -3.58 8.79 12.48
C GLU A 453 -3.12 9.80 11.42
N GLY A 454 -2.88 9.35 10.20
CA GLY A 454 -2.41 10.14 9.08
C GLY A 454 -2.51 9.37 7.77
N ASP A 455 -1.73 9.80 6.79
CA ASP A 455 -1.69 9.15 5.48
C ASP A 455 -1.10 7.74 5.56
N SER A 456 -1.53 6.85 4.68
CA SER A 456 -0.89 5.54 4.53
C SER A 456 0.16 5.61 3.44
N VAL A 457 1.28 4.93 3.58
CA VAL A 457 2.41 5.07 2.65
C VAL A 457 2.95 3.73 2.18
N VAL A 458 3.38 3.69 0.93
CA VAL A 458 4.30 2.66 0.45
C VAL A 458 5.69 3.23 0.59
N PHE A 459 6.56 2.51 1.30
CA PHE A 459 7.96 2.86 1.38
C PHE A 459 8.80 1.65 0.98
N GLY A 460 10.00 1.94 0.49
CA GLY A 460 10.98 0.91 0.21
C GLY A 460 12.35 1.33 0.70
N TRP A 461 13.28 0.39 0.65
CA TRP A 461 14.64 0.63 1.11
C TRP A 461 15.69 0.12 0.14
N THR A 462 16.87 0.74 0.21
CA THR A 462 18.07 0.30 -0.48
C THR A 462 19.18 0.08 0.54
N ARG A 463 20.07 -0.88 0.26
CA ARG A 463 21.26 -1.13 1.09
C ARG A 463 22.44 -0.40 0.47
N LYS A 464 23.06 0.52 1.20
CA LYS A 464 24.34 1.10 0.79
C LYS A 464 25.41 0.03 0.92
N GLN A 465 25.88 -0.52 -0.20
CA GLN A 465 27.13 -1.26 -0.20
C GLN A 465 28.27 -0.25 -0.03
N GLY A 466 29.04 -0.38 1.05
CA GLY A 466 30.21 0.44 1.27
C GLY A 466 31.22 0.21 0.14
N GLN A 467 31.29 1.12 -0.82
CA GLN A 467 32.32 1.07 -1.85
C GLN A 467 33.70 1.35 -1.22
N THR A 468 34.43 0.30 -0.88
CA THR A 468 35.89 0.39 -0.78
C THR A 468 36.50 0.31 -2.17
N SER A 469 36.24 1.32 -3.00
CA SER A 469 36.84 1.44 -4.32
C SER A 469 38.33 1.78 -4.19
N ARG A 470 39.20 0.77 -4.13
CA ARG A 470 40.58 0.89 -4.64
C ARG A 470 40.54 0.79 -6.17
N ARG A 471 40.19 1.88 -6.85
CA ARG A 471 40.35 2.01 -8.31
C ARG A 471 41.85 2.04 -8.64
N LYS A 472 42.36 0.96 -9.22
CA LYS A 472 43.54 1.02 -10.11
C LYS A 472 43.04 1.50 -11.48
N PRO A 473 43.64 2.54 -12.09
CA PRO A 473 43.29 2.93 -13.44
C PRO A 473 43.97 2.00 -14.45
N ARG A 474 43.22 1.49 -15.43
CA ARG A 474 43.76 1.01 -16.71
C ARG A 474 42.98 1.66 -17.85
N PRO A 475 43.66 2.04 -18.95
CA PRO A 475 43.11 2.93 -19.96
C PRO A 475 42.22 2.21 -20.97
N GLN A 476 41.42 3.04 -21.63
CA GLN A 476 40.43 2.77 -22.66
C GLN A 476 40.96 1.93 -23.83
N ASP A 477 40.09 1.10 -24.39
CA ASP A 477 40.00 0.95 -25.84
C ASP A 477 38.54 0.81 -26.27
N ALA A 478 38.24 1.45 -27.40
CA ALA A 478 36.90 1.61 -27.96
C ALA A 478 36.65 0.55 -29.04
N SER A 479 35.51 -0.13 -28.97
CA SER A 479 34.81 -0.66 -30.15
C SER A 479 33.35 -0.95 -29.82
N LEU A 480 32.50 -0.60 -30.76
CA LEU A 480 31.04 -0.72 -30.78
C LEU A 480 30.64 -2.17 -31.06
N ASP A 481 29.57 -2.66 -30.45
CA ASP A 481 28.33 -2.99 -31.17
C ASP A 481 27.22 -3.47 -30.22
N SER A 482 26.00 -3.19 -30.65
CA SER A 482 24.68 -3.43 -30.07
C SER A 482 24.21 -4.88 -30.19
N GLU A 483 23.44 -5.36 -29.21
CA GLU A 483 22.06 -5.90 -29.33
C GLU A 483 21.69 -6.76 -28.11
N ASP A 484 20.45 -6.59 -27.66
CA ASP A 484 19.56 -7.48 -26.91
C ASP A 484 20.15 -8.50 -25.93
N LEU A 485 19.85 -8.33 -24.63
CA LEU A 485 19.79 -9.44 -23.68
C LEU A 485 18.57 -9.30 -22.77
N GLU A 486 17.66 -10.26 -22.96
CA GLU A 486 16.63 -10.69 -22.01
C GLU A 486 17.33 -11.10 -20.71
N ASP A 487 16.85 -10.58 -19.56
CA ASP A 487 17.37 -10.96 -18.24
C ASP A 487 16.87 -12.37 -17.90
N GLU A 488 17.67 -13.39 -18.27
CA GLU A 488 17.60 -14.73 -17.70
C GLU A 488 18.10 -14.69 -16.24
N ASP A 489 17.29 -15.29 -15.37
CA ASP A 489 17.61 -15.63 -13.99
C ASP A 489 18.93 -16.42 -13.91
N LEU A 490 19.97 -15.82 -13.33
CA LEU A 490 21.17 -16.55 -12.93
C LEU A 490 21.09 -16.88 -11.44
N GLU A 491 20.72 -18.14 -11.21
CA GLU A 491 20.90 -18.91 -9.99
C GLU A 491 22.41 -19.06 -9.72
N ASP A 492 22.92 -18.45 -8.65
CA ASP A 492 24.27 -18.76 -8.15
C ASP A 492 24.17 -19.91 -7.14
N GLU A 493 24.20 -21.14 -7.64
CA GLU A 493 24.62 -22.33 -6.89
C GLU A 493 26.14 -22.47 -6.93
N ASP A 494 26.68 -23.00 -5.82
CA ASP A 494 28.01 -23.60 -5.65
C ASP A 494 29.28 -22.72 -5.64
N ASP A 495 29.78 -22.46 -4.42
CA ASP A 495 31.21 -22.65 -4.17
C ASP A 495 31.46 -23.17 -2.73
N LEU A 496 31.31 -24.49 -2.61
CA LEU A 496 31.69 -25.29 -1.45
C LEU A 496 33.14 -25.77 -1.62
N TYR A 497 33.91 -25.74 -0.53
CA TYR A 497 35.31 -26.20 -0.32
C TYR A 497 36.42 -25.13 -0.40
N ALA A 498 36.70 -24.53 0.76
CA ALA A 498 38.09 -24.23 1.14
C ALA A 498 38.29 -24.56 2.63
N ASP A 499 39.07 -25.62 2.87
CA ASP A 499 39.38 -26.18 4.17
C ASP A 499 40.52 -25.42 4.88
N THR A 500 40.35 -25.31 6.20
CA THR A 500 41.27 -25.03 7.32
C THR A 500 42.61 -24.28 7.14
N SER A 501 42.77 -23.21 7.94
CA SER A 501 43.99 -22.94 8.74
C SER A 501 43.70 -21.93 9.86
N ALA A 502 43.91 -22.36 11.11
CA ALA A 502 43.73 -21.55 12.31
C ALA A 502 44.81 -20.45 12.44
N VAL A 503 44.39 -19.21 12.75
CA VAL A 503 45.22 -18.23 13.46
C VAL A 503 44.35 -17.48 14.47
N THR A 504 44.68 -17.66 15.74
CA THR A 504 44.14 -16.95 16.89
C THR A 504 44.57 -15.48 16.86
N GLN A 505 43.61 -14.54 16.79
CA GLN A 505 43.84 -13.16 17.24
C GLN A 505 42.61 -12.64 17.99
N THR A 506 42.82 -12.39 19.27
CA THR A 506 41.97 -11.63 20.19
C THR A 506 41.97 -10.14 19.81
N ALA A 507 40.82 -9.58 19.46
CA ALA A 507 40.56 -8.14 19.57
C ALA A 507 39.05 -7.86 19.52
N ASN A 508 38.58 -7.04 20.46
CA ASN A 508 37.23 -6.47 20.52
C ASN A 508 36.80 -5.89 19.16
N GLY A 509 35.72 -6.42 18.60
CA GLY A 509 35.06 -5.89 17.42
C GLY A 509 33.66 -6.45 17.35
N THR A 510 32.66 -5.59 17.56
CA THR A 510 31.25 -5.85 17.26
C THR A 510 31.15 -6.43 15.86
N ALA A 511 30.72 -7.68 15.73
CA ALA A 511 30.37 -8.28 14.46
C ALA A 511 29.24 -7.45 13.85
N ALA A 512 29.59 -6.55 12.93
CA ALA A 512 28.63 -5.83 12.12
C ALA A 512 27.78 -6.88 11.41
N ALA A 513 26.47 -6.82 11.62
CA ALA A 513 25.50 -7.59 10.86
C ALA A 513 25.85 -7.47 9.37
N LYS A 514 25.82 -8.60 8.63
CA LYS A 514 26.17 -8.72 7.21
C LYS A 514 25.21 -7.95 6.26
N GLY A 515 24.66 -6.81 6.67
CA GLY A 515 23.83 -5.93 5.85
C GLY A 515 24.34 -4.50 5.98
N GLY A 516 24.73 -3.88 4.86
CA GLY A 516 25.08 -2.46 4.83
C GLY A 516 23.95 -1.55 5.33
N GLU A 517 24.25 -0.28 5.54
CA GLU A 517 23.29 0.71 6.04
C GLU A 517 22.05 0.77 5.13
N VAL A 518 20.87 0.64 5.73
CA VAL A 518 19.58 0.63 5.03
C VAL A 518 19.03 2.04 4.99
N VAL A 519 18.70 2.53 3.79
CA VAL A 519 18.10 3.86 3.59
C VAL A 519 16.65 3.70 3.13
N PHE A 520 15.72 4.28 3.88
CA PHE A 520 14.29 4.23 3.61
C PHE A 520 13.82 5.45 2.81
N ARG A 521 12.88 5.23 1.89
CA ARG A 521 12.25 6.28 1.07
C ARG A 521 10.79 5.96 0.78
N ILE A 522 9.95 6.99 0.74
CA ILE A 522 8.54 6.87 0.35
C ILE A 522 8.46 6.70 -1.17
N HIS A 523 7.70 5.71 -1.62
CA HIS A 523 7.41 5.46 -3.05
C HIS A 523 6.04 5.98 -3.44
N ASP A 524 5.05 5.81 -2.56
CA ASP A 524 3.67 6.23 -2.81
C ASP A 524 2.93 6.59 -1.51
N LYS A 525 1.83 7.30 -1.67
CA LYS A 525 1.06 7.84 -0.55
C LYS A 525 -0.44 7.77 -0.84
N LEU A 526 -1.18 7.18 0.09
CA LEU A 526 -2.63 7.14 0.13
C LEU A 526 -3.12 8.17 1.14
N THR A 527 -3.69 9.26 0.64
CA THR A 527 -4.14 10.39 1.46
C THR A 527 -5.25 10.00 2.42
N SER A 528 -5.18 10.53 3.64
CA SER A 528 -6.16 10.32 4.70
C SER A 528 -6.66 11.64 5.28
N ILE A 529 -7.96 11.70 5.55
CA ILE A 529 -8.59 12.79 6.32
C ILE A 529 -8.90 12.34 7.75
N ALA A 530 -8.38 11.19 8.19
CA ALA A 530 -8.63 10.64 9.51
C ALA A 530 -7.47 10.92 10.50
N PRO A 531 -7.75 10.94 11.82
CA PRO A 531 -9.08 11.06 12.41
C PRO A 531 -9.61 12.48 12.24
N ILE A 532 -10.89 12.63 11.92
CA ILE A 532 -11.55 13.93 11.94
C ILE A 532 -11.86 14.27 13.40
N ARG A 533 -11.23 15.32 13.93
CA ARG A 533 -11.40 15.77 15.32
C ARG A 533 -12.54 16.76 15.48
N ASP A 534 -12.64 17.68 14.54
CA ASP A 534 -13.67 18.71 14.49
C ASP A 534 -13.92 19.14 13.05
N ILE A 535 -15.12 19.64 12.77
CA ILE A 535 -15.55 20.09 11.46
C ILE A 535 -16.27 21.42 11.59
N THR A 536 -15.91 22.38 10.73
CA THR A 536 -16.62 23.63 10.56
C THR A 536 -16.81 23.93 9.08
N TYR A 537 -17.68 24.88 8.73
CA TYR A 537 -17.82 25.37 7.37
C TYR A 537 -17.56 26.86 7.31
N GLY A 538 -17.01 27.32 6.19
CA GLY A 538 -16.63 28.72 6.03
C GLY A 538 -16.64 29.15 4.57
N LYS A 539 -16.60 30.46 4.36
CA LYS A 539 -16.31 31.00 3.03
C LYS A 539 -14.81 30.95 2.80
N ALA A 540 -14.41 30.55 1.60
CA ALA A 540 -13.01 30.62 1.21
C ALA A 540 -12.57 32.10 1.18
N SER A 541 -11.47 32.43 1.83
CA SER A 541 -10.87 33.77 1.78
C SER A 541 -9.59 33.67 0.97
N PHE A 542 -9.64 34.07 -0.29
CA PHE A 542 -8.46 34.18 -1.14
C PHE A 542 -8.07 35.66 -1.22
N PRO A 543 -6.77 36.00 -1.12
CA PRO A 543 -6.29 37.30 -1.56
C PRO A 543 -6.33 37.29 -3.09
N SER A 544 -7.44 37.69 -3.69
CA SER A 544 -7.58 37.80 -5.14
C SER A 544 -7.37 39.25 -5.56
N ASP A 545 -6.54 39.45 -6.59
CA ASP A 545 -6.59 40.66 -7.41
C ASP A 545 -8.00 40.79 -8.02
N GLU A 546 -8.46 42.02 -8.29
CA GLU A 546 -9.84 42.27 -8.78
C GLU A 546 -10.18 41.44 -10.04
N GLU A 547 -9.19 41.21 -10.91
CA GLU A 547 -9.33 40.37 -12.12
C GLU A 547 -9.54 38.88 -11.79
N GLU A 548 -8.85 38.35 -10.78
CA GLU A 548 -9.04 36.96 -10.34
C GLU A 548 -10.43 36.77 -9.71
N GLU A 549 -10.91 37.76 -8.95
CA GLU A 549 -12.24 37.71 -8.34
C GLU A 549 -13.34 37.71 -9.41
N GLN A 550 -13.19 38.54 -10.45
CA GLN A 550 -14.11 38.58 -11.59
C GLN A 550 -14.10 37.28 -12.41
N ASN A 551 -12.92 36.69 -12.60
CA ASN A 551 -12.76 35.40 -13.30
C ASN A 551 -13.36 34.23 -12.51
N GLN A 552 -13.35 34.29 -11.18
CA GLN A 552 -13.82 33.20 -10.31
C GLN A 552 -15.30 33.35 -9.88
N SER A 553 -15.90 34.51 -10.12
CA SER A 553 -17.30 34.81 -9.81
C SER A 553 -18.26 33.84 -10.48
N GLY A 554 -19.10 33.16 -9.69
CA GLY A 554 -20.09 32.17 -10.15
C GLY A 554 -19.51 30.78 -10.46
N VAL A 555 -18.19 30.60 -10.35
CA VAL A 555 -17.49 29.34 -10.68
C VAL A 555 -17.05 28.58 -9.42
N ARG A 556 -16.94 29.27 -8.27
CA ARG A 556 -16.58 28.65 -6.98
C ARG A 556 -17.78 28.42 -6.09
N SER A 557 -17.69 27.39 -5.25
CA SER A 557 -18.67 27.14 -4.20
C SER A 557 -18.61 28.23 -3.12
N ASN A 558 -19.78 28.64 -2.64
CA ASN A 558 -19.87 29.69 -1.61
C ASN A 558 -19.36 29.25 -0.24
N LEU A 559 -19.35 27.94 0.03
CA LEU A 559 -18.97 27.35 1.30
C LEU A 559 -18.00 26.20 1.07
N GLN A 560 -17.04 26.08 1.98
CA GLN A 560 -16.13 24.95 2.08
C GLN A 560 -16.28 24.31 3.45
N LEU A 561 -16.12 23.00 3.51
CA LEU A 561 -16.04 22.27 4.77
C LEU A 561 -14.57 22.19 5.17
N VAL A 562 -14.25 22.56 6.40
CA VAL A 562 -12.89 22.50 6.95
C VAL A 562 -12.90 21.54 8.13
N ALA A 563 -12.06 20.52 8.06
CA ALA A 563 -11.90 19.54 9.13
C ALA A 563 -10.50 19.63 9.74
N ALA A 564 -10.42 19.60 11.07
CA ALA A 564 -9.17 19.33 11.77
C ALA A 564 -8.92 17.81 11.74
N VAL A 565 -7.85 17.41 11.05
CA VAL A 565 -7.56 15.99 10.78
C VAL A 565 -6.16 15.61 11.28
N GLY A 566 -5.91 14.31 11.40
CA GLY A 566 -4.63 13.78 11.85
C GLY A 566 -4.42 13.86 13.37
N THR A 567 -3.32 13.30 13.85
CA THR A 567 -2.92 13.36 15.26
C THR A 567 -1.44 13.74 15.41
N GLY A 568 -1.10 14.54 16.41
CA GLY A 568 0.28 14.92 16.70
C GLY A 568 0.97 15.57 15.51
N ARG A 569 2.08 14.97 15.04
CA ARG A 569 2.85 15.47 13.89
C ARG A 569 2.17 15.23 12.54
N ALA A 570 1.11 14.41 12.49
CA ALA A 570 0.26 14.23 11.31
C ALA A 570 -0.87 15.27 11.23
N GLY A 571 -1.01 16.13 12.23
CA GLY A 571 -2.11 17.11 12.31
C GLY A 571 -2.12 18.05 11.11
N SER A 572 -3.26 18.18 10.45
CA SER A 572 -3.47 19.09 9.32
C SER A 572 -4.92 19.58 9.25
N LEU A 573 -5.19 20.53 8.34
CA LEU A 573 -6.55 20.98 8.03
C LEU A 573 -6.93 20.45 6.64
N ALA A 574 -8.02 19.68 6.57
CA ALA A 574 -8.57 19.21 5.32
C ALA A 574 -9.69 20.15 4.86
N ILE A 575 -9.51 20.77 3.68
CA ILE A 575 -10.54 21.58 3.03
C ILE A 575 -11.25 20.69 2.01
N MET A 576 -12.54 20.43 2.24
CA MET A 576 -13.38 19.58 1.41
C MET A 576 -14.40 20.44 0.68
N ASN A 577 -14.41 20.31 -0.65
CA ASN A 577 -15.36 20.97 -1.53
C ASN A 577 -16.23 19.91 -2.20
N ARG A 578 -17.54 20.11 -2.18
CA ARG A 578 -18.48 19.22 -2.89
C ARG A 578 -18.34 19.38 -4.40
N GLU A 579 -18.14 20.61 -4.86
CA GLU A 579 -17.93 20.94 -6.27
C GLU A 579 -16.43 21.10 -6.59
N ILE A 580 -16.05 20.76 -7.83
CA ILE A 580 -14.72 21.07 -8.36
C ILE A 580 -14.58 22.60 -8.41
N GLN A 581 -13.49 23.12 -7.88
CA GLN A 581 -13.16 24.54 -7.93
C GLN A 581 -12.07 24.79 -8.97
N PRO A 582 -12.42 25.05 -10.25
CA PRO A 582 -11.42 25.27 -11.27
C PRO A 582 -10.67 26.59 -11.03
N LYS A 583 -9.39 26.60 -11.41
CA LYS A 583 -8.61 27.83 -11.51
C LYS A 583 -8.85 28.42 -12.90
N VAL A 584 -9.68 29.47 -12.97
CA VAL A 584 -9.95 30.18 -14.22
C VAL A 584 -8.73 31.02 -14.58
N VAL A 585 -8.05 30.67 -15.67
CA VAL A 585 -6.87 31.40 -16.17
C VAL A 585 -7.29 32.64 -16.97
N GLY A 586 -8.41 32.57 -17.68
CA GLY A 586 -8.97 33.69 -18.43
C GLY A 586 -10.45 33.50 -18.74
N ARG A 587 -11.16 34.60 -18.98
CA ARG A 587 -12.60 34.63 -19.27
C ARG A 587 -12.85 35.39 -20.57
N PHE A 588 -13.52 34.74 -21.51
CA PHE A 588 -13.86 35.29 -22.82
C PHE A 588 -15.37 35.11 -23.06
N GLU A 589 -16.05 36.14 -23.54
CA GLU A 589 -17.50 36.11 -23.77
C GLU A 589 -17.80 35.88 -25.26
N PHE A 590 -18.43 34.74 -25.56
CA PHE A 590 -18.92 34.39 -26.90
C PHE A 590 -20.44 34.20 -26.84
N PRO A 591 -21.25 35.28 -26.84
CA PRO A 591 -22.70 35.20 -26.63
C PRO A 591 -23.44 34.39 -27.70
N GLU A 592 -22.89 34.33 -28.91
CA GLU A 592 -23.45 33.60 -30.05
C GLU A 592 -23.04 32.13 -30.07
N ALA A 593 -22.03 31.73 -29.28
CA ALA A 593 -21.49 30.38 -29.30
C ALA A 593 -22.48 29.35 -28.77
N ARG A 594 -22.64 28.27 -29.52
CA ARG A 594 -23.48 27.11 -29.18
C ARG A 594 -22.69 25.80 -29.09
N GLY A 595 -21.45 25.78 -29.57
CA GLY A 595 -20.54 24.65 -29.47
C GLY A 595 -19.08 25.10 -29.59
N VAL A 596 -18.18 24.42 -28.88
CA VAL A 596 -16.74 24.74 -28.85
C VAL A 596 -15.94 23.44 -28.90
N TRP A 597 -14.95 23.37 -29.79
CA TRP A 597 -14.02 22.26 -29.90
C TRP A 597 -12.59 22.78 -29.97
N THR A 598 -11.69 22.24 -29.16
CA THR A 598 -10.25 22.56 -29.21
C THR A 598 -9.49 21.46 -29.95
N MET A 599 -8.40 21.83 -30.60
CA MET A 599 -7.60 20.89 -31.36
C MET A 599 -6.13 21.27 -31.45
N ASN A 600 -5.29 20.24 -31.44
CA ASN A 600 -3.89 20.30 -31.78
C ASN A 600 -3.70 19.77 -33.21
N ALA A 601 -3.50 20.68 -34.17
CA ALA A 601 -3.19 20.29 -35.54
C ALA A 601 -1.69 20.40 -35.82
N GLN A 602 -1.07 19.27 -36.14
CA GLN A 602 0.33 19.23 -36.57
C GLN A 602 0.44 19.60 -38.06
N LYS A 603 1.43 20.44 -38.40
CA LYS A 603 1.79 20.62 -39.82
C LYS A 603 2.29 19.27 -40.35
N PRO A 604 1.73 18.75 -41.46
CA PRO A 604 2.30 17.59 -42.12
C PRO A 604 3.72 17.94 -42.57
N LEU A 605 4.70 17.08 -42.28
CA LEU A 605 6.06 17.26 -42.77
C LEU A 605 6.02 17.41 -44.31
N PRO A 606 6.65 18.44 -44.90
CA PRO A 606 6.72 18.60 -46.35
C PRO A 606 7.32 17.35 -47.00
N LYS A 607 6.69 16.86 -48.08
CA LYS A 607 7.17 15.71 -48.87
C LYS A 607 8.55 15.90 -49.50
N SER A 608 9.13 17.10 -49.45
CA SER A 608 10.51 17.39 -49.88
C SER A 608 11.61 16.91 -48.91
N LEU A 609 11.25 16.46 -47.70
CA LEU A 609 12.18 15.93 -46.69
C LEU A 609 12.10 14.40 -46.51
N GLN A 610 11.34 13.70 -47.36
CA GLN A 610 11.27 12.23 -47.35
C GLN A 610 12.26 11.53 -48.30
N ALA A 611 13.17 12.30 -48.89
CA ALA A 611 14.31 11.75 -49.61
C ALA A 611 15.53 12.64 -49.36
N GLU A 612 16.29 12.33 -48.30
CA GLU A 612 17.73 12.05 -48.39
C GLU A 612 18.31 11.83 -46.99
N LYS A 613 19.04 10.73 -46.83
CA LYS A 613 19.95 10.51 -45.70
C LYS A 613 21.04 11.58 -45.75
N GLY A 614 21.08 12.50 -44.78
CA GLY A 614 22.24 13.37 -44.60
C GLY A 614 21.90 14.66 -43.88
N GLY A 615 22.43 14.84 -42.66
CA GLY A 615 22.04 15.90 -41.74
C GLY A 615 22.43 17.32 -42.17
N ALA A 616 21.57 18.26 -41.80
CA ALA A 616 21.91 19.61 -41.36
C ALA A 616 20.73 20.17 -40.57
N ALA A 617 20.98 20.54 -39.31
CA ALA A 617 20.00 21.03 -38.36
C ALA A 617 19.46 22.41 -38.78
N VAL A 618 18.13 22.52 -38.90
CA VAL A 618 17.39 23.78 -38.93
C VAL A 618 16.46 23.75 -37.72
N GLY A 619 16.66 24.70 -36.80
CA GLY A 619 15.73 25.16 -35.76
C GLY A 619 15.06 24.06 -34.92
N ASN A 620 15.71 23.66 -33.83
CA ASN A 620 15.25 22.61 -32.93
C ASN A 620 14.27 23.11 -31.84
N ASP A 621 13.21 23.83 -32.23
CA ASP A 621 12.07 24.16 -31.35
C ASP A 621 10.94 23.11 -31.47
N TYR A 622 11.24 21.94 -32.02
CA TYR A 622 10.34 20.80 -32.05
C TYR A 622 10.65 19.90 -30.87
N ASP A 623 10.02 20.15 -29.73
CA ASP A 623 9.84 19.11 -28.71
C ASP A 623 8.62 18.26 -29.10
N PRO A 624 8.80 17.03 -29.60
CA PRO A 624 7.68 16.14 -29.94
C PRO A 624 6.88 15.68 -28.71
N SER A 625 7.31 16.02 -27.48
CA SER A 625 6.66 15.58 -26.24
C SER A 625 5.51 16.48 -25.78
N ALA A 626 5.35 17.69 -26.32
CA ALA A 626 4.37 18.66 -25.83
C ALA A 626 3.26 18.94 -26.86
N GLN A 627 2.27 18.07 -26.91
CA GLN A 627 1.08 18.20 -27.76
C GLN A 627 0.06 19.17 -27.12
N TYR A 628 0.22 20.49 -27.33
CA TYR A 628 -0.77 21.48 -26.88
C TYR A 628 -1.83 21.80 -27.94
N ASP A 629 -3.08 22.01 -27.53
CA ASP A 629 -4.16 22.52 -28.38
C ASP A 629 -3.85 23.96 -28.83
N ARG A 630 -4.05 24.25 -30.12
CA ARG A 630 -3.70 25.53 -30.75
C ARG A 630 -4.85 26.20 -31.49
N PHE A 631 -5.85 25.42 -31.91
CA PHE A 631 -7.02 25.94 -32.62
C PHE A 631 -8.30 25.63 -31.87
N MET A 632 -9.29 26.48 -32.06
CA MET A 632 -10.62 26.34 -31.47
C MET A 632 -11.66 26.62 -32.54
N ILE A 633 -12.56 25.67 -32.81
CA ILE A 633 -13.75 25.91 -33.64
C ILE A 633 -14.90 26.31 -32.71
N VAL A 634 -15.57 27.41 -33.05
CA VAL A 634 -16.75 27.90 -32.32
C VAL A 634 -17.92 27.93 -33.27
N ALA A 635 -18.92 27.07 -33.03
CA ALA A 635 -20.19 27.12 -33.75
C ALA A 635 -21.07 28.20 -33.16
N LYS A 636 -21.64 29.07 -33.99
CA LYS A 636 -22.39 30.25 -33.60
C LYS A 636 -23.78 30.27 -34.20
N VAL A 637 -24.71 30.89 -33.47
CA VAL A 637 -26.06 31.21 -33.94
C VAL A 637 -26.35 32.66 -33.61
N ASP A 638 -26.45 33.47 -34.65
CA ASP A 638 -26.71 34.91 -34.53
C ASP A 638 -28.17 35.19 -34.13
N LEU A 639 -28.49 36.46 -33.81
CA LEU A 639 -29.84 36.89 -33.43
C LEU A 639 -30.90 36.62 -34.51
N ASP A 640 -30.49 36.58 -35.77
CA ASP A 640 -31.35 36.25 -36.92
C ASP A 640 -31.48 34.74 -37.18
N ASN A 641 -31.04 33.89 -36.24
CA ASN A 641 -30.92 32.43 -36.37
C ASN A 641 -30.03 31.97 -37.54
N TYR A 642 -29.06 32.79 -37.94
CA TYR A 642 -28.08 32.40 -38.94
C TYR A 642 -26.99 31.54 -38.29
N GLU A 643 -26.69 30.41 -38.92
CA GLU A 643 -25.79 29.39 -38.39
C GLU A 643 -24.42 29.50 -39.06
N THR A 644 -23.39 29.83 -38.27
CA THR A 644 -22.01 29.97 -38.73
C THR A 644 -21.06 29.19 -37.84
N SER A 645 -19.83 29.01 -38.29
CA SER A 645 -18.74 28.49 -37.46
C SER A 645 -17.51 29.33 -37.68
N ASP A 646 -16.74 29.65 -36.65
CA ASP A 646 -15.48 30.39 -36.78
C ASP A 646 -14.32 29.57 -36.20
N VAL A 647 -13.11 29.80 -36.71
CA VAL A 647 -11.87 29.21 -36.19
C VAL A 647 -11.07 30.28 -35.49
N TYR A 648 -10.61 29.98 -34.29
CA TYR A 648 -9.72 30.82 -33.50
C TYR A 648 -8.38 30.11 -33.30
N ALA A 649 -7.29 30.85 -33.39
CA ALA A 649 -5.96 30.42 -32.98
C ALA A 649 -5.63 30.94 -31.59
N LEU A 650 -4.95 30.13 -30.78
CA LEU A 650 -4.39 30.55 -29.51
C LEU A 650 -3.04 31.26 -29.74
N THR A 651 -2.98 32.55 -29.47
CA THR A 651 -1.77 33.38 -29.52
C THR A 651 -1.36 33.82 -28.11
N ALA A 652 -0.18 34.44 -27.99
CA ALA A 652 0.29 34.99 -26.71
C ALA A 652 -0.64 36.09 -26.15
N ALA A 653 -1.47 36.69 -26.99
CA ALA A 653 -2.42 37.75 -26.63
C ALA A 653 -3.87 37.24 -26.41
N GLY A 654 -4.15 35.94 -26.61
CA GLY A 654 -5.48 35.35 -26.43
C GLY A 654 -5.97 34.56 -27.65
N PHE A 655 -7.27 34.63 -27.94
CA PHE A 655 -7.88 33.94 -29.08
C PHE A 655 -8.05 34.90 -30.27
N GLU A 656 -7.37 34.62 -31.38
CA GLU A 656 -7.46 35.41 -32.61
C GLU A 656 -8.27 34.67 -33.67
N SER A 657 -9.27 35.32 -34.24
CA SER A 657 -10.07 34.74 -35.33
C SER A 657 -9.21 34.60 -36.58
N LEU A 658 -9.13 33.37 -37.11
CA LEU A 658 -8.42 33.10 -38.35
C LEU A 658 -9.30 33.47 -39.54
N THR A 659 -8.77 34.31 -40.41
CA THR A 659 -9.42 34.71 -41.67
C THR A 659 -8.50 34.36 -42.84
N GLY A 660 -9.08 34.01 -44.00
CA GLY A 660 -8.31 33.62 -45.19
C GLY A 660 -7.77 32.18 -45.19
N THR A 661 -8.31 31.32 -44.32
CA THR A 661 -8.08 29.86 -44.35
C THR A 661 -9.07 29.18 -45.30
N GLU A 662 -8.87 27.90 -45.62
CA GLU A 662 -9.86 27.10 -46.36
C GLU A 662 -11.13 26.79 -45.54
N PHE A 663 -11.11 27.11 -44.25
CA PHE A 663 -12.28 27.02 -43.41
C PHE A 663 -13.28 28.10 -43.80
N GLU A 664 -14.48 27.70 -44.20
CA GLU A 664 -15.52 28.60 -44.66
C GLU A 664 -16.56 28.83 -43.56
N PRO A 665 -16.61 30.04 -42.95
CA PRO A 665 -17.52 30.27 -41.83
C PRO A 665 -19.01 30.16 -42.18
N ALA A 666 -19.34 30.43 -43.44
CA ALA A 666 -20.69 30.36 -43.99
C ALA A 666 -21.13 28.94 -44.38
N ALA A 667 -20.26 27.94 -44.25
CA ALA A 667 -20.59 26.55 -44.58
C ALA A 667 -21.68 25.96 -43.68
N GLY A 668 -21.88 26.55 -42.50
CA GLY A 668 -23.00 26.27 -41.60
C GLY A 668 -22.56 25.96 -40.17
N PHE A 669 -23.49 25.40 -39.41
CA PHE A 669 -23.27 25.03 -38.01
C PHE A 669 -22.41 23.77 -37.88
N THR A 670 -21.29 23.88 -37.16
CA THR A 670 -20.49 22.71 -36.76
C THR A 670 -21.24 21.94 -35.68
N VAL A 671 -21.54 20.69 -35.99
CA VAL A 671 -22.18 19.74 -35.08
C VAL A 671 -21.14 19.00 -34.24
N GLU A 672 -20.01 18.65 -34.85
CA GLU A 672 -18.89 17.94 -34.22
C GLU A 672 -17.59 18.34 -34.91
N ALA A 673 -16.49 18.47 -34.17
CA ALA A 673 -15.17 18.61 -34.75
C ALA A 673 -14.14 17.79 -33.97
N GLY A 674 -13.16 17.24 -34.69
CA GLY A 674 -12.13 16.41 -34.08
C GLY A 674 -10.93 16.16 -34.99
N MET A 675 -10.00 15.34 -34.52
CA MET A 675 -8.75 15.04 -35.20
C MET A 675 -8.68 13.58 -35.65
N MET A 676 -8.05 13.33 -36.80
CA MET A 676 -7.70 11.99 -37.29
C MET A 676 -6.25 11.92 -37.77
N ALA A 677 -5.80 10.68 -38.03
CA ALA A 677 -4.46 10.37 -38.56
C ALA A 677 -3.30 10.89 -37.68
N ASN A 678 -3.39 10.65 -36.37
CA ASN A 678 -2.42 11.09 -35.37
C ASN A 678 -2.20 12.62 -35.39
N HIS A 679 -3.29 13.37 -35.22
CA HIS A 679 -3.31 14.85 -35.15
C HIS A 679 -2.90 15.57 -36.45
N ARG A 680 -3.02 14.92 -37.62
CA ARG A 680 -2.62 15.50 -38.92
C ARG A 680 -3.77 16.01 -39.78
N ARG A 681 -5.00 15.61 -39.46
CA ARG A 681 -6.22 15.97 -40.19
C ARG A 681 -7.27 16.47 -39.21
N ILE A 682 -7.89 17.58 -39.53
CA ILE A 682 -9.03 18.11 -38.80
C ILE A 682 -10.28 17.69 -39.54
N ILE A 683 -11.29 17.23 -38.82
CA ILE A 683 -12.60 16.86 -39.37
C ILE A 683 -13.64 17.77 -38.75
N GLN A 684 -14.45 18.37 -39.60
CA GLN A 684 -15.59 19.19 -39.23
C GLN A 684 -16.85 18.54 -39.79
N VAL A 685 -17.79 18.20 -38.91
CA VAL A 685 -19.10 17.69 -39.27
C VAL A 685 -20.09 18.84 -39.21
N LEU A 686 -20.63 19.19 -40.37
CA LEU A 686 -21.73 20.14 -40.53
C LEU A 686 -23.05 19.37 -40.62
N LYS A 687 -24.18 20.07 -40.55
CA LYS A 687 -25.51 19.45 -40.71
C LYS A 687 -25.74 18.84 -42.09
N SER A 688 -25.09 19.38 -43.12
CA SER A 688 -25.24 18.99 -44.52
C SER A 688 -24.11 18.08 -45.03
N GLU A 689 -22.90 18.22 -44.50
CA GLU A 689 -21.70 17.59 -45.05
C GLU A 689 -20.60 17.39 -44.00
N VAL A 690 -19.59 16.60 -44.36
CA VAL A 690 -18.38 16.40 -43.56
C VAL A 690 -17.19 16.95 -44.34
N ARG A 691 -16.46 17.88 -43.73
CA ARG A 691 -15.26 18.49 -44.29
C ARG A 691 -14.02 17.95 -43.58
N ILE A 692 -12.95 17.75 -44.34
CA ILE A 692 -11.66 17.28 -43.85
C ILE A 692 -10.61 18.29 -44.30
N TYR A 693 -9.84 18.81 -43.34
CA TYR A 693 -8.79 19.79 -43.57
C TYR A 693 -7.43 19.21 -43.21
N ASP A 694 -6.39 19.55 -43.96
CA ASP A 694 -5.02 19.26 -43.56
C ASP A 694 -4.61 20.19 -42.43
N GLY A 695 -3.89 19.68 -41.42
CA GLY A 695 -3.44 20.49 -40.28
C GLY A 695 -2.53 21.67 -40.66
N GLY A 696 -2.02 21.72 -41.89
CA GLY A 696 -1.30 22.88 -42.44
C GLY A 696 -2.18 23.93 -43.12
N GLU A 697 -3.34 23.55 -43.65
CA GLU A 697 -4.23 24.41 -44.46
C GLU A 697 -5.16 25.27 -43.60
N MET A 698 -5.40 24.87 -42.35
CA MET A 698 -6.08 25.69 -41.32
C MET A 698 -5.21 26.82 -40.74
N ILE A 699 -3.92 26.89 -41.07
CA ILE A 699 -2.96 27.82 -40.43
C ILE A 699 -2.78 29.13 -41.22
N GLY A 700 -3.33 29.23 -42.43
CA GLY A 700 -2.94 30.30 -43.35
C GLY A 700 -1.51 30.06 -43.88
N SER A 701 -1.29 30.41 -45.15
CA SER A 701 0.00 30.27 -45.83
C SER A 701 1.09 31.14 -45.20
#